data_AF-Q868S0-F1
#
_entry.id   AF-Q868S0-F1
#
_cell.length_a   1.000
_cell.length_b   1.000
_cell.length_c   1.000
_cell.angle_alpha   90.00
_cell.angle_beta   90.00
_cell.angle_gamma   90.00
#
_symmetry.space_group_name_H-M   'P 1'
#
loop_
_entity.id
_entity.type
_entity.pdbx_description
1 polymer ?
#
loop_
_entity_poly.entity_id
_entity_poly.type
_entity_poly.pdbx_seq_one_letter_code
_entity_poly.pdbx_strand_id
1 'polypeptide(L)'
;MVRLLQHNQNHSYAAFQLMWQTIREESADIVLIADPYLATTNVKVLRNDDNTAAVVVNADLPVKVVSKALKGLMVVDIGDMRVVSVYAPPRFSMEEFQIMLDNTVMAVTGIHKFVIGGDFNAWSASWNNQLGERGETQKRRGELVLSTFAQIDAILLNDGSTPTYVGPGRTSVVDLTFASRTVARSFKWEVLSSYMNSDHRAIRIDLETQSVRNLSRPITGWSIKYFSKDIFEVMMQAAVDTEVTTSEDLMRILVTACNATMTKRKRYTPNKSAFWWTLEIEALRKECKHRDRLAQRAFHTDLYSTFRDEFKVARNALKRLIKHTRQRKWKEFLGTANNASFGIVYHTFKKVAEGSIGPRTMTLDEFREVVSELFPTHPNTVWPDYRIDQPREFERITNDEILAVARRLPNKKAPGPDGIPNEALKVGMLTATDAFCRVYQGCLENAKFPDEWKRQRLVLIPKPNKPPGEPGSVRPICLLDGAGKGLERIIVQRLNAHIEEVNGLSDDQFGFRSRRSTVDAIQRVVDIVSVARSRNRYSGRYCAVVTLDVTNAFNSASWLAIANALQRINTPKYLYDIIGDYFRNRVLMYDTTDGPAEIAVTSGVPQGSVLGPTLWNLMYDGVLRVAMVEGARIIGYADDIVLLVEGNCVDDIEILVSSQIRIIDRWMTDNGLKIAPTKTEFIMVSSHQRIQHGAIRVGDHVVHSSRTLKYLGMVLDDRLEYTSHIRYAVERATKLWTTLVRMMPNKAGPSSNVRRVIALTVVAKVRYASPIWCHTLRFANRRQWLRRFYRPVVQRVISSFRTTSHDAVCVLAGMIPLHLLLDEDSRTFHRRRAENIAGSVARNMERVTTMERWQREWDESVHGRWTYRLIPDVNRWISRRFGGVDFFLSQFLSSHGFYAYQLHRMQLTGSPLCDACEEPEDAEHTIFHCVRHRELIIRLQHQVDEELTPENIIEVMSANRYNWSMVHQAVRTIMIRQQHRRHVIERGERRALLANIQLALQSSDSDDE
;
A
#
# COMPACT_ATOMS: atom_id res chain seq x y z
N MET A 1 -7.86 -10.93 25.58
CA MET A 1 -6.54 -10.98 26.24
C MET A 1 -5.64 -9.98 25.52
N VAL A 2 -5.05 -9.03 26.23
CA VAL A 2 -4.08 -8.06 25.69
C VAL A 2 -2.70 -8.40 26.25
N ARG A 3 -1.69 -8.53 25.40
CA ARG A 3 -0.33 -8.87 25.81
C ARG A 3 0.62 -7.68 25.67
N LEU A 4 1.27 -7.31 26.75
CA LEU A 4 2.27 -6.25 26.80
C LEU A 4 3.68 -6.85 26.94
N LEU A 5 4.65 -6.18 26.33
CA LEU A 5 6.07 -6.44 26.48
C LEU A 5 6.77 -5.17 26.97
N GLN A 6 7.43 -5.20 28.12
CA GLN A 6 8.24 -4.09 28.62
C GLN A 6 9.73 -4.43 28.48
N HIS A 7 10.53 -3.50 27.94
CA HIS A 7 11.96 -3.74 27.75
C HIS A 7 12.77 -2.43 27.64
N ASN A 8 13.79 -2.29 28.49
CA ASN A 8 14.81 -1.25 28.34
C ASN A 8 15.87 -1.68 27.31
N GLN A 9 16.05 -0.88 26.25
CA GLN A 9 16.96 -1.20 25.14
C GLN A 9 18.40 -0.74 25.33
N ASN A 10 18.68 0.12 26.31
CA ASN A 10 20.00 0.69 26.54
C ASN A 10 20.65 1.23 25.24
N HIS A 11 19.87 1.93 24.40
CA HIS A 11 20.26 2.44 23.08
C HIS A 11 20.96 1.40 22.16
N SER A 12 20.60 0.12 22.23
CA SER A 12 21.28 -0.96 21.49
C SER A 12 20.55 -1.37 20.21
N TYR A 13 21.17 -1.16 19.03
CA TYR A 13 20.61 -1.60 17.74
C TYR A 13 20.25 -3.10 17.71
N ALA A 14 21.11 -3.94 18.27
CA ALA A 14 20.88 -5.39 18.28
C ALA A 14 19.76 -5.77 19.27
N ALA A 15 19.61 -5.04 20.39
CA ALA A 15 18.46 -5.22 21.27
C ALA A 15 17.15 -4.84 20.59
N PHE A 16 17.16 -3.72 19.85
CA PHE A 16 16.04 -3.32 19.00
C PHE A 16 15.67 -4.40 17.96
N GLN A 17 16.64 -5.10 17.36
CA GLN A 17 16.35 -6.19 16.42
C GLN A 17 15.79 -7.44 17.09
N LEU A 18 16.38 -7.86 18.22
CA LEU A 18 15.90 -9.02 18.97
C LEU A 18 14.50 -8.78 19.54
N MET A 19 14.18 -7.54 19.93
CA MET A 19 12.83 -7.16 20.35
C MET A 19 11.79 -7.47 19.28
N TRP A 20 12.04 -7.14 18.00
CA TRP A 20 11.09 -7.48 16.92
C TRP A 20 10.86 -8.98 16.74
N GLN A 21 11.86 -9.80 17.04
CA GLN A 21 11.67 -11.24 17.08
C GLN A 21 10.85 -11.65 18.31
N THR A 22 11.19 -11.13 19.49
CA THR A 22 10.48 -11.42 20.75
C THR A 22 9.01 -11.00 20.68
N ILE A 23 8.68 -9.87 20.05
CA ILE A 23 7.29 -9.46 19.78
C ILE A 23 6.52 -10.54 19.03
N ARG A 24 7.15 -11.22 18.05
CA ARG A 24 6.52 -12.31 17.27
C ARG A 24 6.45 -13.63 18.04
N GLU A 25 7.50 -13.95 18.79
CA GLU A 25 7.56 -15.16 19.65
C GLU A 25 6.48 -15.10 20.71
N GLU A 26 6.37 -13.95 21.38
CA GLU A 26 5.41 -13.70 22.44
C GLU A 26 4.05 -13.26 21.91
N SER A 27 3.90 -12.89 20.63
CA SER A 27 2.65 -12.30 20.10
C SER A 27 2.19 -11.08 20.92
N ALA A 28 3.13 -10.16 21.21
CA ALA A 28 2.85 -8.96 21.99
C ALA A 28 2.07 -7.92 21.17
N ASP A 29 1.03 -7.34 21.78
CA ASP A 29 0.16 -6.33 21.18
C ASP A 29 0.68 -4.90 21.41
N ILE A 30 1.26 -4.67 22.59
CA ILE A 30 1.78 -3.37 23.04
C ILE A 30 3.20 -3.58 23.57
N VAL A 31 4.12 -2.65 23.28
CA VAL A 31 5.49 -2.69 23.78
C VAL A 31 5.86 -1.36 24.43
N LEU A 32 6.28 -1.42 25.69
CA LEU A 32 6.82 -0.30 26.45
C LEU A 32 8.35 -0.33 26.35
N ILE A 33 8.94 0.76 25.87
CA ILE A 33 10.38 0.85 25.63
C ILE A 33 10.94 1.99 26.45
N ALA A 34 11.87 1.65 27.35
CA ALA A 34 12.77 2.58 27.98
C ALA A 34 14.08 2.66 27.18
N ASP A 35 14.68 3.85 27.11
CA ASP A 35 15.99 4.12 26.49
C ASP A 35 16.12 3.58 25.03
N PRO A 36 15.21 3.98 24.12
CA PRO A 36 15.07 3.37 22.79
C PRO A 36 16.24 3.66 21.83
N TYR A 37 16.60 2.68 20.99
CA TYR A 37 17.55 2.94 19.89
C TYR A 37 16.91 3.76 18.74
N LEU A 38 17.58 4.84 18.34
CA LEU A 38 17.14 5.78 17.29
C LEU A 38 17.30 5.22 15.86
N ALA A 39 16.44 4.28 15.46
CA ALA A 39 16.28 3.89 14.06
C ALA A 39 14.98 4.43 13.46
N THR A 40 15.03 4.96 12.23
CA THR A 40 13.83 5.20 11.42
C THR A 40 13.24 3.85 11.02
N THR A 41 12.08 3.51 11.58
CA THR A 41 11.31 2.33 11.18
C THR A 41 9.94 2.77 10.70
N ASN A 42 9.32 2.00 9.80
CA ASN A 42 7.99 2.35 9.27
C ASN A 42 6.85 1.74 10.11
N VAL A 43 7.13 1.24 11.32
CA VAL A 43 6.10 0.85 12.30
C VAL A 43 5.80 2.06 13.18
N LYS A 44 4.56 2.21 13.66
CA LYS A 44 4.12 3.32 14.52
C LYS A 44 4.77 3.21 15.90
N VAL A 45 6.04 3.63 15.99
CA VAL A 45 6.77 3.83 17.23
C VAL A 45 6.47 5.25 17.69
N LEU A 46 5.67 5.38 18.74
CA LEU A 46 5.33 6.66 19.33
C LEU A 46 6.40 6.99 20.37
N ARG A 47 7.00 8.17 20.24
CA ARG A 47 8.13 8.60 21.07
C ARG A 47 7.81 9.94 21.71
N ASN A 48 8.38 10.17 22.87
CA ASN A 48 8.44 11.49 23.45
C ASN A 48 9.52 12.36 22.79
N ASP A 49 9.42 13.67 22.99
CA ASP A 49 10.22 14.66 22.25
C ASP A 49 11.73 14.59 22.61
N ASP A 50 12.08 14.11 23.81
CA ASP A 50 13.47 13.87 24.25
C ASP A 50 14.01 12.47 23.88
N ASN A 51 13.20 11.62 23.24
CA ASN A 51 13.48 10.24 22.82
C ASN A 51 13.95 9.30 23.95
N THR A 52 13.50 9.52 25.18
CA THR A 52 13.86 8.68 26.34
C THR A 52 12.89 7.52 26.57
N ALA A 53 11.64 7.64 26.12
CA ALA A 53 10.61 6.60 26.25
C ALA A 53 9.81 6.44 24.94
N ALA A 54 9.35 5.22 24.67
CA ALA A 54 8.54 4.94 23.48
C ALA A 54 7.50 3.84 23.72
N VAL A 55 6.39 3.94 22.99
CA VAL A 55 5.37 2.90 22.91
C VAL A 55 5.29 2.40 21.47
N VAL A 56 5.40 1.09 21.29
CA VAL A 56 5.08 0.43 20.02
C VAL A 56 3.74 -0.23 20.17
N VAL A 57 2.84 0.06 19.24
CA VAL A 57 1.53 -0.58 19.21
C VAL A 57 1.39 -1.33 17.90
N ASN A 58 0.95 -2.58 17.98
CA ASN A 58 0.61 -3.33 16.79
C ASN A 58 -0.59 -2.66 16.08
N ALA A 59 -0.58 -2.64 14.73
CA ALA A 59 -1.36 -1.71 13.91
C ALA A 59 -2.90 -1.83 14.05
N ASP A 60 -3.40 -2.86 14.74
CA ASP A 60 -4.81 -3.19 14.87
C ASP A 60 -5.50 -2.52 16.07
N LEU A 61 -4.74 -1.90 16.99
CA LEU A 61 -5.30 -1.20 18.16
C LEU A 61 -5.48 0.31 17.90
N PRO A 62 -6.61 0.93 18.30
CA PRO A 62 -6.79 2.38 18.24
C PRO A 62 -5.80 3.05 19.19
N VAL A 63 -5.00 4.00 18.69
CA VAL A 63 -4.02 4.73 19.52
C VAL A 63 -4.15 6.23 19.36
N LYS A 64 -4.37 6.92 20.47
CA LYS A 64 -4.35 8.38 20.60
C LYS A 64 -3.13 8.79 21.43
N VAL A 65 -2.30 9.69 20.90
CA VAL A 65 -1.20 10.27 21.68
C VAL A 65 -1.79 11.29 22.65
N VAL A 66 -1.58 11.09 23.95
CA VAL A 66 -2.04 12.01 25.00
C VAL A 66 -0.99 13.08 25.20
N SER A 67 0.28 12.67 25.38
CA SER A 67 1.39 13.61 25.48
C SER A 67 2.70 12.97 25.02
N LYS A 68 3.53 13.82 24.41
CA LYS A 68 4.90 13.55 23.98
C LYS A 68 5.91 14.56 24.52
N ALA A 69 5.45 15.65 25.15
CA ALA A 69 6.30 16.74 25.65
C ALA A 69 6.87 16.47 27.05
N LEU A 70 6.38 15.43 27.74
CA LEU A 70 6.78 15.11 29.10
C LEU A 70 8.13 14.38 29.11
N LYS A 71 9.10 14.95 29.83
CA LYS A 71 10.46 14.40 29.97
C LYS A 71 10.41 13.00 30.59
N GLY A 72 11.04 12.01 29.98
CA GLY A 72 11.03 10.63 30.48
C GLY A 72 9.72 9.84 30.28
N LEU A 73 8.67 10.43 29.70
CA LEU A 73 7.33 9.82 29.61
C LEU A 73 6.77 9.81 28.19
N MET A 74 6.22 8.67 27.78
CA MET A 74 5.35 8.58 26.61
C MET A 74 3.96 8.12 27.04
N VAL A 75 2.94 8.96 26.82
CA VAL A 75 1.56 8.71 27.26
C VAL A 75 0.65 8.54 26.06
N VAL A 76 -0.03 7.39 26.00
CA VAL A 76 -0.96 7.05 24.91
C VAL A 76 -2.23 6.41 25.47
N ASP A 77 -3.36 6.67 24.82
CA ASP A 77 -4.58 5.91 25.02
C ASP A 77 -4.66 4.80 23.96
N ILE A 78 -4.90 3.57 24.43
CA ILE A 78 -5.08 2.39 23.59
C ILE A 78 -6.45 1.79 23.93
N GLY A 79 -7.43 2.04 23.06
CA GLY A 79 -8.83 1.75 23.38
C GLY A 79 -9.30 2.57 24.59
N ASP A 80 -9.82 1.90 25.61
CA ASP A 80 -10.25 2.49 26.89
C ASP A 80 -9.16 2.45 27.98
N MET A 81 -7.94 2.02 27.63
CA MET A 81 -6.82 1.87 28.57
C MET A 81 -5.72 2.91 28.29
N ARG A 82 -5.31 3.65 29.32
CA ARG A 82 -4.15 4.53 29.25
C ARG A 82 -2.86 3.78 29.52
N VAL A 83 -1.87 3.98 28.67
CA VAL A 83 -0.57 3.33 28.77
C VAL A 83 0.52 4.38 28.87
N VAL A 84 1.35 4.25 29.91
CA VAL A 84 2.48 5.15 30.19
C VAL A 84 3.77 4.35 30.13
N SER A 85 4.64 4.67 29.16
CA SER A 85 6.01 4.17 29.13
C SER A 85 6.92 5.15 29.85
N VAL A 86 7.72 4.65 30.80
CA VAL A 86 8.58 5.47 31.67
C VAL A 86 10.06 5.15 31.42
N TYR A 87 10.89 6.19 31.38
CA TYR A 87 12.32 6.06 31.61
C TYR A 87 12.81 7.19 32.50
N ALA A 88 13.32 6.83 33.67
CA ALA A 88 13.94 7.74 34.62
C ALA A 88 15.46 7.49 34.64
N PRO A 89 16.26 8.24 33.87
CA PRO A 89 17.70 8.08 33.84
C PRO A 89 18.34 8.15 35.23
N PRO A 90 19.48 7.46 35.46
CA PRO A 90 20.23 7.59 36.70
C PRO A 90 20.63 9.05 37.00
N ARG A 91 20.90 9.84 35.96
CA ARG A 91 21.31 11.25 36.03
C ARG A 91 20.24 12.25 36.45
N PHE A 92 18.97 11.86 36.60
CA PHE A 92 17.93 12.79 37.04
C PHE A 92 18.21 13.33 38.46
N SER A 93 18.04 14.63 38.67
CA SER A 93 17.98 15.17 40.03
C SER A 93 16.73 14.65 40.77
N MET A 94 16.70 14.76 42.10
CA MET A 94 15.49 14.38 42.85
C MET A 94 14.27 15.23 42.46
N GLU A 95 14.48 16.50 42.12
CA GLU A 95 13.43 17.41 41.63
C GLU A 95 12.91 16.99 40.25
N GLU A 96 13.81 16.67 39.31
CA GLU A 96 13.41 16.17 37.99
C GLU A 96 12.66 14.85 38.08
N PHE A 97 13.07 13.98 39.01
CA PHE A 97 12.41 12.71 39.27
C PHE A 97 11.02 12.91 39.89
N GLN A 98 10.86 13.82 40.85
CA GLN A 98 9.56 14.20 41.42
C GLN A 98 8.61 14.74 40.35
N ILE A 99 9.07 15.71 39.55
CA ILE A 99 8.27 16.30 38.46
C ILE A 99 7.80 15.22 37.47
N MET A 100 8.65 14.24 37.16
CA MET A 100 8.26 13.13 36.29
C MET A 100 7.17 12.24 36.92
N LEU A 101 7.25 11.96 38.22
CA LEU A 101 6.21 11.20 38.93
C LEU A 101 4.89 11.98 39.03
N ASP A 102 4.94 13.28 39.32
CA ASP A 102 3.75 14.13 39.39
C ASP A 102 3.05 14.21 38.02
N ASN A 103 3.83 14.34 36.94
CA ASN A 103 3.31 14.28 35.57
C ASN A 103 2.71 12.91 35.23
N THR A 104 3.28 11.82 35.78
CA THR A 104 2.71 10.47 35.61
C THR A 104 1.36 10.36 36.30
N VAL A 105 1.24 10.88 37.54
CA VAL A 105 -0.04 10.94 38.27
C VAL A 105 -1.06 11.76 37.49
N MET A 106 -0.73 12.99 37.11
CA MET A 106 -1.61 13.85 36.32
C MET A 106 -2.07 13.19 35.02
N ALA A 107 -1.20 12.41 34.37
CA ALA A 107 -1.54 11.70 33.15
C ALA A 107 -2.59 10.60 33.35
N VAL A 108 -2.72 10.02 34.56
CA VAL A 108 -3.65 8.90 34.83
C VAL A 108 -4.79 9.27 35.78
N THR A 109 -4.75 10.45 36.43
CA THR A 109 -5.84 10.94 37.28
C THR A 109 -7.16 10.97 36.50
N GLY A 110 -8.21 10.39 37.09
CA GLY A 110 -9.54 10.27 36.47
C GLY A 110 -9.68 9.14 35.44
N ILE A 111 -8.65 8.30 35.25
CA ILE A 111 -8.69 7.16 34.32
C ILE A 111 -8.84 5.84 35.09
N HIS A 112 -9.84 5.04 34.73
CA HIS A 112 -10.15 3.79 35.45
C HIS A 112 -9.30 2.58 35.02
N LYS A 113 -8.78 2.57 33.79
CA LYS A 113 -7.94 1.51 33.23
C LYS A 113 -6.61 2.10 32.80
N PHE A 114 -5.54 1.82 33.53
CA PHE A 114 -4.21 2.26 33.13
C PHE A 114 -3.12 1.23 33.46
N VAL A 115 -2.01 1.29 32.71
CA VAL A 115 -0.76 0.59 32.95
C VAL A 115 0.39 1.57 32.84
N ILE A 116 1.28 1.57 33.82
CA ILE A 116 2.51 2.37 33.88
C ILE A 116 3.67 1.38 33.94
N GLY A 117 4.56 1.41 32.96
CA GLY A 117 5.67 0.47 32.90
C GLY A 117 6.93 1.08 32.32
N GLY A 118 8.08 0.78 32.92
CA GLY A 118 9.34 1.36 32.49
C GLY A 118 10.48 1.15 33.48
N ASP A 119 11.61 1.79 33.20
CA ASP A 119 12.77 1.77 34.08
C ASP A 119 12.79 3.03 34.95
N PHE A 120 12.58 2.85 36.26
CA PHE A 120 12.50 3.93 37.24
C PHE A 120 13.83 4.24 37.91
N ASN A 121 14.84 3.37 37.76
CA ASN A 121 16.10 3.45 38.50
C ASN A 121 15.90 3.72 40.02
N ALA A 122 14.85 3.12 40.61
CA ALA A 122 14.44 3.29 42.00
C ALA A 122 14.59 1.96 42.78
N TRP A 123 14.80 2.05 44.08
CA TRP A 123 14.98 0.89 44.95
C TRP A 123 14.04 0.96 46.16
N SER A 124 13.30 -0.12 46.43
CA SER A 124 12.54 -0.29 47.66
C SER A 124 12.55 -1.76 48.08
N ALA A 125 12.48 -2.01 49.38
CA ALA A 125 12.29 -3.35 49.94
C ALA A 125 10.97 -3.99 49.45
N SER A 126 9.97 -3.21 49.06
CA SER A 126 8.66 -3.70 48.61
C SER A 126 8.69 -4.49 47.29
N TRP A 127 9.74 -4.35 46.48
CA TRP A 127 9.87 -5.04 45.19
C TRP A 127 11.26 -5.59 44.90
N ASN A 128 12.15 -5.51 45.89
CA ASN A 128 13.51 -5.98 45.76
C ASN A 128 13.86 -6.88 46.95
N ASN A 129 13.71 -8.18 46.77
CA ASN A 129 13.90 -9.18 47.83
C ASN A 129 15.39 -9.47 48.13
N GLN A 130 16.32 -8.80 47.45
CA GLN A 130 17.76 -8.96 47.65
C GLN A 130 18.30 -7.84 48.53
N LEU A 131 18.78 -8.20 49.73
CA LEU A 131 19.49 -7.32 50.65
C LEU A 131 20.85 -6.94 50.04
N GLY A 132 20.92 -5.76 49.43
CA GLY A 132 22.16 -5.14 48.97
C GLY A 132 22.13 -3.65 49.26
N GLU A 133 23.24 -3.10 49.77
CA GLU A 133 23.40 -1.67 49.98
C GLU A 133 23.28 -0.93 48.64
N ARG A 134 22.20 -0.17 48.47
CA ARG A 134 22.06 0.83 47.40
C ARG A 134 22.20 2.23 47.97
N GLY A 135 22.67 3.14 47.14
CA GLY A 135 22.83 4.55 47.50
C GLY A 135 21.54 5.18 48.02
N GLU A 136 21.70 6.13 48.93
CA GLU A 136 20.63 6.87 49.60
C GLU A 136 19.63 7.49 48.62
N THR A 137 20.12 7.99 47.47
CA THR A 137 19.29 8.56 46.41
C THR A 137 18.30 7.55 45.82
N GLN A 138 18.70 6.30 45.56
CA GLN A 138 17.81 5.29 44.96
C GLN A 138 16.73 4.83 45.96
N LYS A 139 17.04 4.81 47.25
CA LYS A 139 16.09 4.52 48.33
C LYS A 139 15.01 5.61 48.39
N ARG A 140 15.43 6.87 48.42
CA ARG A 140 14.51 8.04 48.37
C ARG A 140 13.64 8.03 47.12
N ARG A 141 14.19 7.67 45.96
CA ARG A 141 13.39 7.49 44.73
C ARG A 141 12.34 6.39 44.89
N GLY A 142 12.65 5.28 45.55
CA GLY A 142 11.71 4.18 45.77
C GLY A 142 10.60 4.53 46.76
N GLU A 143 10.94 5.20 47.85
CA GLU A 143 9.97 5.77 48.80
C GLU A 143 9.00 6.71 48.07
N LEU A 144 9.55 7.57 47.21
CA LEU A 144 8.74 8.50 46.47
C LEU A 144 7.81 7.83 45.45
N VAL A 145 8.31 6.84 44.70
CA VAL A 145 7.47 6.04 43.78
C VAL A 145 6.32 5.38 44.54
N LEU A 146 6.59 4.80 45.72
CA LEU A 146 5.56 4.18 46.56
C LEU A 146 4.53 5.21 47.04
N SER A 147 4.98 6.33 47.61
CA SER A 147 4.07 7.35 48.15
C SER A 147 3.23 7.99 47.05
N THR A 148 3.81 8.23 45.88
CA THR A 148 3.12 8.90 44.76
C THR A 148 2.12 7.97 44.08
N PHE A 149 2.47 6.70 43.84
CA PHE A 149 1.56 5.76 43.17
C PHE A 149 0.48 5.19 44.09
N ALA A 150 0.69 5.22 45.42
CA ALA A 150 -0.37 4.95 46.39
C ALA A 150 -1.52 5.96 46.30
N GLN A 151 -1.26 7.24 45.97
CA GLN A 151 -2.28 8.29 45.86
C GLN A 151 -3.29 8.05 44.72
N ILE A 152 -2.95 7.19 43.75
CA ILE A 152 -3.78 6.88 42.57
C ILE A 152 -4.23 5.42 42.53
N ASP A 153 -4.16 4.70 43.66
CA ASP A 153 -4.54 3.28 43.76
C ASP A 153 -3.83 2.38 42.71
N ALA A 154 -2.60 2.75 42.31
CA ALA A 154 -1.83 1.97 41.36
C ALA A 154 -1.19 0.76 42.05
N ILE A 155 -1.53 -0.44 41.58
CA ILE A 155 -1.06 -1.71 42.13
C ILE A 155 0.22 -2.12 41.42
N LEU A 156 1.27 -2.42 42.18
CA LEU A 156 2.50 -2.97 41.66
C LEU A 156 2.30 -4.44 41.23
N LEU A 157 2.69 -4.76 39.99
CA LEU A 157 2.58 -6.11 39.43
C LEU A 157 3.86 -6.94 39.60
N ASN A 158 4.99 -6.31 39.88
CA ASN A 158 6.26 -6.99 40.10
C ASN A 158 6.18 -7.90 41.32
N ASP A 159 6.62 -9.15 41.19
CA ASP A 159 6.67 -10.12 42.30
C ASP A 159 7.97 -10.04 43.12
N GLY A 160 8.96 -9.26 42.66
CA GLY A 160 10.28 -9.12 43.27
C GLY A 160 11.14 -10.38 43.28
N SER A 161 10.67 -11.48 42.66
CA SER A 161 11.33 -12.80 42.70
C SER A 161 12.49 -12.91 41.71
N THR A 162 12.35 -12.24 40.57
CA THR A 162 13.30 -12.32 39.46
C THR A 162 13.87 -10.94 39.13
N PRO A 163 15.21 -10.76 39.13
CA PRO A 163 15.83 -9.50 38.76
C PRO A 163 15.48 -9.08 37.32
N THR A 164 15.10 -7.81 37.14
CA THR A 164 14.81 -7.21 35.82
C THR A 164 16.06 -6.60 35.20
N TYR A 165 17.06 -6.24 36.01
CA TYR A 165 18.38 -5.81 35.60
C TYR A 165 19.46 -6.80 36.05
N VAL A 166 20.39 -7.14 35.15
CA VAL A 166 21.53 -8.04 35.39
C VAL A 166 22.80 -7.43 34.80
N GLY A 167 23.53 -6.72 35.65
CA GLY A 167 24.86 -6.19 35.34
C GLY A 167 25.99 -7.08 35.86
N PRO A 168 27.27 -6.70 35.67
CA PRO A 168 28.40 -7.43 36.23
C PRO A 168 28.33 -7.49 37.76
N GLY A 169 28.07 -8.68 38.33
CA GLY A 169 28.04 -8.88 39.79
C GLY A 169 26.92 -8.14 40.53
N ARG A 170 25.96 -7.59 39.78
CA ARG A 170 24.87 -6.79 40.34
C ARG A 170 23.55 -7.16 39.70
N THR A 171 22.54 -7.38 40.52
CA THR A 171 21.17 -7.64 40.09
C THR A 171 20.22 -6.68 40.80
N SER A 172 19.14 -6.30 40.13
CA SER A 172 18.10 -5.49 40.75
C SER A 172 16.77 -5.56 40.02
N VAL A 173 15.72 -5.15 40.73
CA VAL A 173 14.40 -4.89 40.17
C VAL A 173 14.23 -3.38 40.03
N VAL A 174 14.53 -2.83 38.85
CA VAL A 174 14.43 -1.38 38.54
C VAL A 174 13.40 -1.08 37.45
N ASP A 175 13.17 -2.06 36.56
CA ASP A 175 12.03 -2.05 35.65
C ASP A 175 10.75 -2.43 36.40
N LEU A 176 9.88 -1.46 36.63
CA LEU A 176 8.64 -1.62 37.39
C LEU A 176 7.42 -1.56 36.47
N THR A 177 6.36 -2.27 36.85
CA THR A 177 5.06 -2.28 36.18
C THR A 177 3.96 -2.07 37.22
N PHE A 178 3.21 -0.98 37.09
CA PHE A 178 2.03 -0.67 37.89
C PHE A 178 0.78 -0.71 37.01
N ALA A 179 -0.36 -1.09 37.58
CA ALA A 179 -1.64 -1.08 36.89
C ALA A 179 -2.76 -0.59 37.82
N SER A 180 -3.84 -0.06 37.24
CA SER A 180 -5.01 0.31 38.03
C SER A 180 -5.64 -0.93 38.67
N ARG A 181 -6.36 -0.75 39.79
CA ARG A 181 -7.09 -1.82 40.48
C ARG A 181 -8.00 -2.64 39.54
N THR A 182 -8.57 -2.00 38.52
CA THR A 182 -9.41 -2.66 37.50
C THR A 182 -8.61 -3.63 36.63
N VAL A 183 -7.40 -3.24 36.23
CA VAL A 183 -6.53 -4.02 35.34
C VAL A 183 -5.81 -5.12 36.10
N ALA A 184 -5.44 -4.88 37.36
CA ALA A 184 -4.71 -5.82 38.22
C ALA A 184 -5.55 -7.00 38.76
N ARG A 185 -6.84 -7.12 38.39
CA ARG A 185 -7.72 -8.21 38.87
C ARG A 185 -7.37 -9.60 38.33
N SER A 186 -6.94 -9.66 37.06
CA SER A 186 -6.49 -10.90 36.45
C SER A 186 -5.39 -10.60 35.45
N PHE A 187 -4.16 -10.93 35.83
CA PHE A 187 -2.97 -10.72 35.03
C PHE A 187 -2.00 -11.88 35.21
N LYS A 188 -1.13 -12.05 34.22
CA LYS A 188 0.09 -12.84 34.35
C LYS A 188 1.28 -11.94 34.09
N TRP A 189 2.19 -11.83 35.06
CA TRP A 189 3.42 -11.06 34.95
C TRP A 189 4.62 -12.00 35.03
N GLU A 190 5.58 -11.89 34.10
CA GLU A 190 6.79 -12.69 34.14
C GLU A 190 7.99 -11.99 33.51
N VAL A 191 9.18 -12.22 34.07
CA VAL A 191 10.45 -11.82 33.45
C VAL A 191 10.88 -12.89 32.45
N LEU A 192 10.99 -12.50 31.18
CA LEU A 192 11.36 -13.42 30.11
C LEU A 192 12.82 -13.84 30.23
N SER A 193 13.07 -15.13 30.00
CA SER A 193 14.42 -15.68 30.03
C SER A 193 15.20 -15.46 28.72
N SER A 194 14.54 -14.95 27.67
CA SER A 194 15.13 -14.78 26.34
C SER A 194 16.22 -13.70 26.34
N TYR A 195 17.37 -13.99 25.71
CA TYR A 195 18.46 -13.01 25.61
C TYR A 195 18.09 -11.89 24.64
N MET A 196 18.26 -10.64 25.08
CA MET A 196 17.85 -9.43 24.35
C MET A 196 19.02 -8.53 23.96
N ASN A 197 20.27 -8.91 24.23
CA ASN A 197 21.45 -8.04 24.03
C ASN A 197 21.29 -6.65 24.70
N SER A 198 20.60 -6.66 25.85
CA SER A 198 20.46 -5.61 26.85
C SER A 198 20.83 -6.22 28.21
N ASP A 199 21.34 -5.42 29.14
CA ASP A 199 21.53 -5.78 30.54
C ASP A 199 20.21 -5.75 31.33
N HIS A 200 19.13 -5.25 30.71
CA HIS A 200 17.77 -5.40 31.19
C HIS A 200 17.08 -6.61 30.53
N ARG A 201 16.23 -7.29 31.30
CA ARG A 201 15.41 -8.40 30.84
C ARG A 201 14.05 -7.88 30.39
N ALA A 202 13.50 -8.51 29.35
CA ALA A 202 12.15 -8.22 28.91
C ALA A 202 11.12 -8.77 29.90
N ILE A 203 10.01 -8.06 30.08
CA ILE A 203 8.92 -8.42 30.97
C ILE A 203 7.67 -8.63 30.12
N ARG A 204 6.98 -9.76 30.30
CA ARG A 204 5.69 -10.06 29.67
C ARG A 204 4.57 -9.84 30.67
N ILE A 205 3.53 -9.14 30.24
CA ILE A 205 2.31 -8.91 31.00
C ILE A 205 1.13 -9.37 30.14
N ASP A 206 0.43 -10.42 30.55
CA ASP A 206 -0.83 -10.85 29.95
C ASP A 206 -1.98 -10.28 30.79
N LEU A 207 -2.82 -9.45 30.17
CA LEU A 207 -4.02 -8.90 30.81
C LEU A 207 -5.25 -9.70 30.33
N GLU A 208 -5.95 -10.34 31.26
CA GLU A 208 -7.20 -11.04 30.96
C GLU A 208 -8.34 -10.02 30.88
N THR A 209 -8.78 -9.74 29.65
CA THR A 209 -10.06 -9.09 29.41
C THR A 209 -11.17 -10.11 29.63
N GLN A 210 -12.20 -9.80 30.43
CA GLN A 210 -13.42 -10.63 30.48
C GLN A 210 -14.03 -10.71 29.08
N SER A 211 -13.76 -11.79 28.33
CA SER A 211 -14.78 -12.63 27.65
C SER A 211 -14.18 -13.77 26.79
N VAL A 212 -15.01 -14.82 26.72
CA VAL A 212 -15.14 -15.91 25.74
C VAL A 212 -14.05 -16.99 25.63
N ARG A 213 -14.45 -18.19 26.06
CA ARG A 213 -13.81 -19.49 25.77
C ARG A 213 -13.68 -19.66 24.25
N ASN A 214 -12.46 -19.86 23.78
CA ASN A 214 -12.17 -20.20 22.38
C ASN A 214 -12.80 -21.56 22.02
N LEU A 215 -14.00 -21.55 21.43
CA LEU A 215 -14.51 -22.69 20.67
C LEU A 215 -13.69 -22.80 19.37
N SER A 216 -12.93 -23.88 19.25
CA SER A 216 -12.14 -24.19 18.05
C SER A 216 -13.05 -24.40 16.84
N ARG A 217 -12.97 -23.50 15.85
CA ARG A 217 -13.76 -23.56 14.61
C ARG A 217 -13.14 -24.48 13.54
N PRO A 218 -13.96 -25.13 12.68
CA PRO A 218 -13.49 -25.84 11.50
C PRO A 218 -13.02 -24.88 10.40
N ILE A 219 -11.98 -25.28 9.65
CA ILE A 219 -11.41 -24.46 8.58
C ILE A 219 -12.26 -24.63 7.31
N THR A 220 -12.84 -23.54 6.81
CA THR A 220 -13.58 -23.56 5.54
C THR A 220 -12.64 -23.30 4.35
N GLY A 221 -12.61 -24.23 3.40
CA GLY A 221 -11.93 -24.10 2.10
C GLY A 221 -10.68 -24.96 1.87
N TRP A 222 -10.25 -25.03 0.61
CA TRP A 222 -9.18 -25.91 0.11
C TRP A 222 -7.92 -25.16 -0.31
N SER A 223 -6.78 -25.84 -0.21
CA SER A 223 -5.47 -25.30 -0.61
C SER A 223 -5.17 -25.63 -2.06
N ILE A 224 -5.23 -24.61 -2.93
CA ILE A 224 -4.97 -24.77 -4.37
C ILE A 224 -3.56 -25.30 -4.69
N LYS A 225 -2.62 -25.22 -3.75
CA LYS A 225 -1.28 -25.80 -3.89
C LYS A 225 -1.30 -27.30 -4.19
N TYR A 226 -2.29 -28.02 -3.68
CA TYR A 226 -2.39 -29.49 -3.82
C TYR A 226 -3.41 -29.91 -4.87
N PHE A 227 -3.93 -28.97 -5.66
CA PHE A 227 -5.01 -29.26 -6.60
C PHE A 227 -4.54 -30.17 -7.72
N SER A 228 -5.03 -31.41 -7.71
CA SER A 228 -4.86 -32.36 -8.81
C SER A 228 -5.94 -32.11 -9.87
N LYS A 229 -5.57 -31.43 -10.96
CA LYS A 229 -6.50 -31.06 -12.03
C LYS A 229 -7.08 -32.30 -12.71
N ASP A 230 -6.24 -33.26 -13.07
CA ASP A 230 -6.66 -34.42 -13.88
C ASP A 230 -7.64 -35.31 -13.11
N ILE A 231 -7.38 -35.55 -11.82
CA ILE A 231 -8.31 -36.30 -10.94
C ILE A 231 -9.63 -35.52 -10.78
N PHE A 232 -9.56 -34.20 -10.65
CA PHE A 232 -10.76 -33.37 -10.56
C PHE A 232 -11.60 -33.44 -11.84
N GLU A 233 -10.98 -33.40 -13.02
CA GLU A 233 -11.67 -33.56 -14.30
C GLU A 233 -12.36 -34.92 -14.40
N VAL A 234 -11.68 -36.01 -14.06
CA VAL A 234 -12.27 -37.35 -14.07
C VAL A 234 -13.49 -37.45 -13.14
N MET A 235 -13.38 -36.91 -11.92
CA MET A 235 -14.50 -36.92 -10.97
C MET A 235 -15.67 -36.06 -11.43
N MET A 236 -15.39 -34.91 -12.04
CA MET A 236 -16.43 -34.06 -12.62
C MET A 236 -17.10 -34.74 -13.80
N GLN A 237 -16.35 -35.43 -14.66
CA GLN A 237 -16.88 -36.15 -15.81
C GLN A 237 -17.80 -37.30 -15.38
N ALA A 238 -17.38 -38.10 -14.38
CA ALA A 238 -18.21 -39.17 -13.83
C ALA A 238 -19.53 -38.66 -13.22
N ALA A 239 -19.56 -37.40 -12.79
CA ALA A 239 -20.75 -36.76 -12.26
C ALA A 239 -21.65 -36.13 -13.34
N VAL A 240 -21.18 -35.99 -14.59
CA VAL A 240 -22.01 -35.57 -15.74
C VAL A 240 -22.93 -36.69 -16.20
N ASP A 241 -22.52 -37.95 -15.99
CA ASP A 241 -23.31 -39.14 -16.30
C ASP A 241 -24.51 -39.33 -15.34
N THR A 242 -24.44 -38.74 -14.14
CA THR A 242 -25.60 -38.56 -13.26
C THR A 242 -26.40 -37.33 -13.68
N GLU A 243 -27.74 -37.43 -13.80
CA GLU A 243 -28.61 -36.29 -14.16
C GLU A 243 -28.59 -35.18 -13.10
N VAL A 244 -27.59 -34.29 -13.16
CA VAL A 244 -27.52 -33.08 -12.32
C VAL A 244 -28.54 -32.06 -12.84
N THR A 245 -29.53 -31.75 -12.02
CA THR A 245 -30.61 -30.80 -12.36
C THR A 245 -30.71 -29.63 -11.39
N THR A 246 -30.22 -29.77 -10.14
CA THR A 246 -30.32 -28.73 -9.10
C THR A 246 -28.97 -28.10 -8.74
N SER A 247 -29.00 -26.91 -8.12
CA SER A 247 -27.81 -26.26 -7.56
C SER A 247 -27.17 -27.09 -6.46
N GLU A 248 -27.98 -27.71 -5.60
CA GLU A 248 -27.52 -28.52 -4.49
C GLU A 248 -26.73 -29.75 -4.96
N ASP A 249 -27.21 -30.43 -6.01
CA ASP A 249 -26.51 -31.56 -6.63
C ASP A 249 -25.15 -31.14 -7.18
N LEU A 250 -25.13 -30.03 -7.93
CA LEU A 250 -23.91 -29.48 -8.51
C LEU A 250 -22.89 -29.11 -7.43
N MET A 251 -23.33 -28.45 -6.36
CA MET A 251 -22.45 -28.06 -5.26
C MET A 251 -21.93 -29.29 -4.49
N ARG A 252 -22.77 -30.31 -4.28
CA ARG A 252 -22.37 -31.58 -3.65
C ARG A 252 -21.26 -32.28 -4.45
N ILE A 253 -21.39 -32.32 -5.77
CA ILE A 253 -20.37 -32.87 -6.68
C ILE A 253 -19.06 -32.08 -6.58
N LEU A 254 -19.12 -30.75 -6.68
CA LEU A 254 -17.94 -29.89 -6.59
C LEU A 254 -17.21 -30.05 -5.25
N VAL A 255 -17.94 -30.13 -4.14
CA VAL A 255 -17.38 -30.35 -2.80
C VAL A 255 -16.70 -31.71 -2.70
N THR A 256 -17.33 -32.76 -3.26
CA THR A 256 -16.78 -34.12 -3.29
C THR A 256 -15.48 -34.17 -4.08
N ALA A 257 -15.48 -33.60 -5.30
CA ALA A 257 -14.29 -33.49 -6.12
C ALA A 257 -13.18 -32.67 -5.43
N CYS A 258 -13.53 -31.57 -4.75
CA CYS A 258 -12.56 -30.79 -3.98
C CYS A 258 -11.96 -31.57 -2.81
N ASN A 259 -12.75 -32.32 -2.05
CA ASN A 259 -12.27 -33.14 -0.93
C ASN A 259 -11.31 -34.23 -1.37
N ALA A 260 -11.54 -34.85 -2.53
CA ALA A 260 -10.68 -35.89 -3.07
C ALA A 260 -9.38 -35.35 -3.68
N THR A 261 -9.39 -34.12 -4.20
CA THR A 261 -8.28 -33.58 -5.01
C THR A 261 -7.45 -32.50 -4.32
N MET A 262 -7.87 -32.04 -3.14
CA MET A 262 -7.21 -30.96 -2.41
C MET A 262 -7.26 -31.19 -0.90
N THR A 263 -6.20 -30.77 -0.20
CA THR A 263 -6.24 -30.69 1.27
C THR A 263 -7.01 -29.45 1.73
N LYS A 264 -7.70 -29.54 2.87
CA LYS A 264 -8.22 -28.36 3.55
C LYS A 264 -7.10 -27.38 3.89
N ARG A 265 -7.41 -26.08 3.87
CA ARG A 265 -6.44 -25.05 4.28
C ARG A 265 -6.05 -25.29 5.74
N LYS A 266 -4.80 -24.98 6.09
CA LYS A 266 -4.39 -24.88 7.50
C LYS A 266 -4.71 -23.48 8.00
N ARG A 267 -5.06 -23.36 9.29
CA ARG A 267 -5.27 -22.06 9.93
C ARG A 267 -4.02 -21.20 9.71
N TYR A 268 -4.20 -19.94 9.34
CA TYR A 268 -3.08 -19.02 9.25
C TYR A 268 -2.49 -18.87 10.65
N THR A 269 -1.36 -19.50 10.90
CA THR A 269 -0.48 -19.17 12.02
C THR A 269 0.42 -18.04 11.55
N PRO A 270 0.39 -16.86 12.21
CA PRO A 270 1.35 -15.81 11.93
C PRO A 270 2.76 -16.42 11.98
N ASN A 271 3.58 -16.12 10.99
CA ASN A 271 4.96 -16.59 11.01
C ASN A 271 5.64 -15.99 12.25
N LYS A 272 5.92 -16.85 13.24
CA LYS A 272 6.52 -16.48 14.54
C LYS A 272 7.97 -15.98 14.41
N SER A 273 8.51 -15.98 13.21
CA SER A 273 9.91 -15.61 12.95
C SER A 273 10.01 -14.38 12.05
N ALA A 274 10.95 -13.49 12.38
CA ALA A 274 11.41 -12.42 11.51
C ALA A 274 11.87 -13.00 10.17
N PHE A 275 11.71 -12.25 9.07
CA PHE A 275 12.10 -12.74 7.73
C PHE A 275 13.60 -13.12 7.64
N TRP A 276 14.41 -12.61 8.56
CA TRP A 276 15.85 -12.82 8.66
C TRP A 276 16.25 -13.81 9.76
N TRP A 277 15.29 -14.38 10.49
CA TRP A 277 15.55 -15.34 11.55
C TRP A 277 15.98 -16.70 10.99
N THR A 278 16.96 -17.35 11.64
CA THR A 278 17.49 -18.66 11.23
C THR A 278 17.83 -19.49 12.47
N LEU A 279 17.95 -20.81 12.31
CA LEU A 279 18.35 -21.73 13.39
C LEU A 279 19.75 -21.38 13.94
N GLU A 280 20.66 -20.89 13.10
CA GLU A 280 21.99 -20.42 13.52
C GLU A 280 21.92 -19.19 14.43
N ILE A 281 21.04 -18.22 14.12
CA ILE A 281 20.81 -17.04 14.97
C ILE A 281 20.19 -17.47 16.30
N GLU A 282 19.26 -18.43 16.27
CA GLU A 282 18.66 -18.97 17.49
C GLU A 282 19.70 -19.69 18.36
N ALA A 283 20.57 -20.51 17.75
CA ALA A 283 21.65 -21.20 18.44
C ALA A 283 22.62 -20.20 19.09
N LEU A 284 23.08 -19.18 18.35
CA LEU A 284 23.93 -18.13 18.91
C LEU A 284 23.22 -17.30 19.98
N ARG A 285 21.91 -17.07 19.89
CA ARG A 285 21.14 -16.40 20.96
C ARG A 285 21.13 -17.25 22.24
N LYS A 286 20.99 -18.57 22.12
CA LYS A 286 21.07 -19.51 23.25
C LYS A 286 22.49 -19.56 23.83
N GLU A 287 23.51 -19.57 22.96
CA GLU A 287 24.91 -19.57 23.38
C GLU A 287 25.30 -18.29 24.12
N CYS A 288 24.88 -17.11 23.62
CA CYS A 288 25.06 -15.84 24.33
C CYS A 288 24.44 -15.89 25.73
N LYS A 289 23.23 -16.43 25.86
CA LYS A 289 22.55 -16.59 27.15
C LYS A 289 23.31 -17.53 28.08
N HIS A 290 23.84 -18.64 27.55
CA HIS A 290 24.61 -19.62 28.32
C HIS A 290 25.91 -19.02 28.85
N ARG A 291 26.71 -18.39 27.97
CA ARG A 291 27.99 -17.74 28.34
C ARG A 291 27.79 -16.56 29.29
N ASP A 292 26.73 -15.77 29.10
CA ASP A 292 26.40 -14.68 30.03
C ASP A 292 26.10 -15.24 31.43
N ARG A 293 25.34 -16.33 31.53
CA ARG A 293 25.06 -17.00 32.81
C ARG A 293 26.32 -17.57 33.47
N LEU A 294 27.23 -18.17 32.70
CA LEU A 294 28.51 -18.67 33.23
C LEU A 294 29.36 -17.53 33.77
N ALA A 295 29.51 -16.44 33.00
CA ALA A 295 30.23 -15.25 33.43
C ALA A 295 29.63 -14.65 34.71
N GLN A 296 28.30 -14.57 34.81
CA GLN A 296 27.65 -14.05 36.02
C GLN A 296 27.86 -14.95 37.25
N ARG A 297 27.81 -16.28 37.09
CA ARG A 297 28.07 -17.22 38.20
C ARG A 297 29.52 -17.20 38.66
N ALA A 298 30.44 -16.95 37.75
CA ALA A 298 31.87 -16.91 38.02
C ALA A 298 32.37 -15.53 38.48
N PHE A 299 31.49 -14.54 38.68
CA PHE A 299 31.87 -13.14 38.90
C PHE A 299 32.90 -12.93 40.03
N HIS A 300 32.79 -13.70 41.12
CA HIS A 300 33.71 -13.65 42.26
C HIS A 300 34.86 -14.67 42.19
N THR A 301 35.09 -15.28 41.03
CA THR A 301 36.12 -16.29 40.80
C THR A 301 37.12 -15.81 39.76
N ASP A 302 38.32 -16.39 39.77
CA ASP A 302 39.37 -16.09 38.79
C ASP A 302 38.96 -16.43 37.33
N LEU A 303 37.89 -17.21 37.16
CA LEU A 303 37.32 -17.60 35.87
C LEU A 303 36.42 -16.51 35.24
N TYR A 304 36.11 -15.42 35.97
CA TYR A 304 35.21 -14.37 35.46
C TYR A 304 35.70 -13.75 34.16
N SER A 305 36.99 -13.40 34.09
CA SER A 305 37.61 -12.76 32.93
C SER A 305 37.47 -13.64 31.69
N THR A 306 37.80 -14.92 31.82
CA THR A 306 37.69 -15.94 30.76
C THR A 306 36.25 -16.07 30.25
N PHE A 307 35.27 -16.34 31.12
CA PHE A 307 33.88 -16.47 30.68
C PHE A 307 33.29 -15.17 30.15
N ARG A 308 33.76 -14.01 30.64
CA ARG A 308 33.34 -12.70 30.13
C ARG A 308 33.84 -12.47 28.70
N ASP A 309 35.06 -12.89 28.39
CA ASP A 309 35.60 -12.80 27.03
C ASP A 309 34.93 -13.77 26.07
N GLU A 310 34.64 -15.00 26.50
CA GLU A 310 33.83 -15.94 25.72
C GLU A 310 32.42 -15.38 25.43
N PHE A 311 31.78 -14.75 26.41
CA PHE A 311 30.51 -14.05 26.19
C PHE A 311 30.64 -12.91 25.17
N LYS A 312 31.71 -12.09 25.24
CA LYS A 312 31.96 -11.03 24.25
C LYS A 312 32.10 -11.62 22.85
N VAL A 313 32.81 -12.74 22.70
CA VAL A 313 32.99 -13.44 21.41
C VAL A 313 31.63 -13.91 20.87
N ALA A 314 30.84 -14.61 21.68
CA ALA A 314 29.50 -15.08 21.30
C ALA A 314 28.57 -13.90 20.92
N ARG A 315 28.56 -12.83 21.73
CA ARG A 315 27.76 -11.62 21.48
C ARG A 315 28.14 -10.94 20.16
N ASN A 316 29.44 -10.82 19.88
CA ASN A 316 29.94 -10.24 18.64
C ASN A 316 29.66 -11.15 17.42
N ALA A 317 29.68 -12.47 17.59
CA ALA A 317 29.25 -13.42 16.56
C ALA A 317 27.76 -13.26 16.25
N LEU A 318 26.89 -13.20 17.26
CA LEU A 318 25.45 -12.96 17.09
C LEU A 318 25.16 -11.64 16.37
N LYS A 319 25.79 -10.54 16.80
CA LYS A 319 25.63 -9.21 16.15
C LYS A 319 26.04 -9.25 14.68
N ARG A 320 27.19 -9.87 14.36
CA ARG A 320 27.67 -10.03 12.99
C ARG A 320 26.70 -10.88 12.17
N LEU A 321 26.25 -12.01 12.70
CA LEU A 321 25.35 -12.93 11.99
C LEU A 321 23.99 -12.28 11.70
N ILE A 322 23.39 -11.54 12.65
CA ILE A 322 22.15 -10.79 12.42
C ILE A 322 22.34 -9.79 11.26
N LYS A 323 23.42 -9.00 11.30
CA LYS A 323 23.71 -8.02 10.24
C LYS A 323 23.90 -8.69 8.88
N HIS A 324 24.75 -9.71 8.78
CA HIS A 324 25.03 -10.42 7.53
C HIS A 324 23.80 -11.17 7.00
N THR A 325 23.06 -11.87 7.86
CA THR A 325 21.85 -12.60 7.46
C THR A 325 20.77 -11.67 6.94
N ARG A 326 20.56 -10.50 7.58
CA ARG A 326 19.64 -9.48 7.06
C ARG A 326 20.03 -8.97 5.69
N GLN A 327 21.32 -8.66 5.49
CA GLN A 327 21.82 -8.24 4.18
C GLN A 327 21.68 -9.33 3.12
N ARG A 328 22.00 -10.58 3.46
CA ARG A 328 21.85 -11.75 2.60
C ARG A 328 20.39 -12.01 2.25
N LYS A 329 19.50 -12.08 3.23
CA LYS A 329 18.05 -12.29 3.04
C LYS A 329 17.41 -11.16 2.24
N TRP A 330 17.86 -9.92 2.44
CA TRP A 330 17.47 -8.79 1.60
C TRP A 330 17.95 -8.97 0.16
N LYS A 331 19.20 -9.40 -0.06
CA LYS A 331 19.74 -9.69 -1.39
C LYS A 331 19.01 -10.87 -2.07
N GLU A 332 18.69 -11.94 -1.34
CA GLU A 332 17.87 -13.06 -1.80
C GLU A 332 16.47 -12.58 -2.22
N PHE A 333 15.83 -11.75 -1.40
CA PHE A 333 14.53 -11.14 -1.71
C PHE A 333 14.59 -10.25 -2.97
N LEU A 334 15.65 -9.44 -3.14
CA LEU A 334 15.85 -8.67 -4.35
C LEU A 334 16.17 -9.56 -5.57
N GLY A 335 16.80 -10.70 -5.36
CA GLY A 335 17.05 -11.71 -6.39
C GLY A 335 15.76 -12.36 -6.89
N THR A 336 14.84 -12.72 -5.98
CA THR A 336 13.52 -13.26 -6.35
C THR A 336 12.66 -12.23 -7.07
N ALA A 337 12.87 -10.94 -6.83
CA ALA A 337 12.15 -9.87 -7.53
C ALA A 337 12.38 -9.84 -9.06
N ASN A 338 13.48 -10.43 -9.56
CA ASN A 338 13.71 -10.57 -11.00
C ASN A 338 12.81 -11.61 -11.66
N ASN A 339 12.36 -12.61 -10.91
CA ASN A 339 11.59 -13.74 -11.41
C ASN A 339 10.11 -13.69 -10.95
N ALA A 340 9.77 -12.74 -10.08
CA ALA A 340 8.43 -12.57 -9.54
C ALA A 340 7.66 -11.46 -10.26
N SER A 341 6.34 -11.62 -10.38
CA SER A 341 5.48 -10.54 -10.87
C SER A 341 5.54 -9.33 -9.92
N PHE A 342 5.41 -8.13 -10.47
CA PHE A 342 5.48 -6.88 -9.70
C PHE A 342 4.55 -6.89 -8.48
N GLY A 343 3.34 -7.45 -8.60
CA GLY A 343 2.40 -7.54 -7.48
C GLY A 343 2.96 -8.33 -6.29
N ILE A 344 3.68 -9.43 -6.53
CA ILE A 344 4.32 -10.23 -5.48
C ILE A 344 5.43 -9.42 -4.81
N VAL A 345 6.27 -8.75 -5.59
CA VAL A 345 7.37 -7.92 -5.09
C VAL A 345 6.85 -6.75 -4.26
N TYR A 346 5.82 -6.06 -4.77
CA TYR A 346 5.15 -4.95 -4.10
C TYR A 346 4.49 -5.38 -2.79
N HIS A 347 3.68 -6.44 -2.80
CA HIS A 347 2.98 -6.90 -1.59
C HIS A 347 3.95 -7.50 -0.56
N THR A 348 5.00 -8.19 -0.99
CA THR A 348 6.01 -8.72 -0.08
C THR A 348 6.82 -7.61 0.55
N PHE A 349 7.20 -6.59 -0.23
CA PHE A 349 7.82 -5.38 0.31
C PHE A 349 6.89 -4.67 1.27
N LYS A 350 5.61 -4.48 0.92
CA LYS A 350 4.61 -3.88 1.80
C LYS A 350 4.51 -4.66 3.13
N LYS A 351 4.44 -5.99 3.10
CA LYS A 351 4.44 -6.85 4.29
C LYS A 351 5.72 -6.76 5.13
N VAL A 352 6.89 -6.66 4.49
CA VAL A 352 8.20 -6.55 5.16
C VAL A 352 8.42 -5.14 5.70
N ALA A 353 7.93 -4.12 5.02
CA ALA A 353 8.13 -2.71 5.33
C ALA A 353 7.09 -2.15 6.30
N GLU A 354 5.82 -2.57 6.21
CA GLU A 354 4.68 -2.04 6.97
C GLU A 354 4.15 -3.01 8.04
N GLY A 355 4.67 -4.24 8.11
CA GLY A 355 4.06 -5.31 8.91
C GLY A 355 2.79 -5.85 8.23
N SER A 356 2.37 -7.07 8.58
CA SER A 356 1.10 -7.62 8.08
C SER A 356 -0.02 -7.19 9.01
N ILE A 357 -0.90 -6.31 8.53
CA ILE A 357 -2.14 -5.92 9.22
C ILE A 357 -3.13 -7.06 9.02
N GLY A 358 -3.48 -7.75 10.11
CA GLY A 358 -4.57 -8.72 10.10
C GLY A 358 -5.91 -7.99 10.05
N PRO A 359 -7.00 -8.64 9.60
CA PRO A 359 -8.33 -8.08 9.83
C PRO A 359 -8.57 -7.94 11.34
N ARG A 360 -9.03 -6.76 11.78
CA ARG A 360 -9.47 -6.49 13.16
C ARG A 360 -10.56 -7.49 13.53
N THR A 361 -10.46 -8.11 14.71
CA THR A 361 -11.58 -8.83 15.31
C THR A 361 -12.31 -7.84 16.21
N MET A 362 -13.58 -7.56 15.94
CA MET A 362 -14.42 -6.69 16.76
C MET A 362 -15.25 -7.54 17.71
N THR A 363 -15.64 -6.98 18.86
CA THR A 363 -16.64 -7.61 19.74
C THR A 363 -17.99 -7.67 19.01
N LEU A 364 -18.91 -8.54 19.46
CA LEU A 364 -20.23 -8.66 18.83
C LEU A 364 -21.01 -7.33 18.85
N ASP A 365 -20.93 -6.57 19.94
CA ASP A 365 -21.66 -5.30 20.07
C ASP A 365 -21.06 -4.20 19.18
N GLU A 366 -19.73 -4.05 19.16
CA GLU A 366 -19.05 -3.12 18.22
C GLU A 366 -19.36 -3.50 16.77
N PHE A 367 -19.40 -4.79 16.45
CA PHE A 367 -19.66 -5.25 15.09
C PHE A 367 -21.12 -5.02 14.70
N ARG A 368 -22.08 -5.22 15.62
CA ARG A 368 -23.51 -4.96 15.37
C ARG A 368 -23.77 -3.49 15.09
N GLU A 369 -23.14 -2.57 15.83
CA GLU A 369 -23.25 -1.13 15.59
C GLU A 369 -22.69 -0.74 14.20
N VAL A 370 -21.53 -1.30 13.83
CA VAL A 370 -20.97 -1.08 12.48
C VAL A 370 -21.83 -1.67 11.38
N VAL A 371 -22.37 -2.87 11.57
CA VAL A 371 -23.23 -3.51 10.57
C VAL A 371 -24.56 -2.80 10.43
N SER A 372 -25.18 -2.34 11.52
CA SER A 372 -26.48 -1.67 11.46
C SER A 372 -26.41 -0.34 10.70
N GLU A 373 -25.30 0.40 10.81
CA GLU A 373 -25.08 1.61 10.01
C GLU A 373 -24.75 1.28 8.54
N LEU A 374 -23.94 0.24 8.29
CA LEU A 374 -23.51 -0.15 6.95
C LEU A 374 -24.57 -0.94 6.16
N PHE A 375 -25.54 -1.57 6.82
CA PHE A 375 -26.60 -2.37 6.20
C PHE A 375 -27.95 -1.94 6.79
N PRO A 376 -28.51 -0.81 6.30
CA PRO A 376 -29.73 -0.25 6.85
C PRO A 376 -30.92 -1.20 6.66
N THR A 377 -31.76 -1.29 7.69
CA THR A 377 -33.01 -2.04 7.60
C THR A 377 -34.06 -1.21 6.89
N HIS A 378 -34.47 -1.63 5.70
CA HIS A 378 -35.63 -1.05 5.01
C HIS A 378 -36.91 -1.80 5.39
N PRO A 379 -38.09 -1.16 5.27
CA PRO A 379 -39.37 -1.84 5.43
C PRO A 379 -39.46 -3.07 4.51
N ASN A 380 -40.01 -4.17 5.01
CA ASN A 380 -40.29 -5.35 4.20
C ASN A 380 -41.24 -4.96 3.07
N THR A 381 -40.69 -4.80 1.87
CA THR A 381 -41.43 -4.36 0.71
C THR A 381 -41.67 -5.56 -0.20
N VAL A 382 -42.93 -5.80 -0.57
CA VAL A 382 -43.27 -6.85 -1.52
C VAL A 382 -42.74 -6.45 -2.89
N TRP A 383 -42.00 -7.36 -3.54
CA TRP A 383 -41.55 -7.16 -4.93
C TRP A 383 -42.77 -6.91 -5.82
N PRO A 384 -42.89 -5.75 -6.51
CA PRO A 384 -44.10 -5.35 -7.20
C PRO A 384 -44.55 -6.37 -8.26
N ASP A 385 -45.87 -6.52 -8.40
CA ASP A 385 -46.43 -7.26 -9.53
C ASP A 385 -46.04 -6.58 -10.84
N TYR A 386 -45.77 -7.38 -11.86
CA TYR A 386 -45.31 -6.93 -13.15
C TYR A 386 -46.01 -7.68 -14.27
N ARG A 387 -47.03 -7.00 -14.80
CA ARG A 387 -47.90 -7.49 -15.86
C ARG A 387 -47.39 -6.94 -17.18
N ILE A 388 -46.73 -7.80 -17.94
CA ILE A 388 -46.41 -7.55 -19.34
C ILE A 388 -47.03 -8.69 -20.14
N ASP A 389 -47.77 -8.33 -21.20
CA ASP A 389 -48.33 -9.24 -22.19
C ASP A 389 -47.23 -9.71 -23.17
N GLN A 390 -46.18 -10.33 -22.64
CA GLN A 390 -45.13 -10.97 -23.44
C GLN A 390 -45.10 -12.46 -23.12
N PRO A 391 -44.99 -13.34 -24.13
CA PRO A 391 -44.79 -14.75 -23.90
C PRO A 391 -43.53 -14.96 -23.05
N ARG A 392 -43.55 -15.92 -22.12
CA ARG A 392 -42.39 -16.29 -21.28
C ARG A 392 -41.24 -16.92 -22.07
N GLU A 393 -41.29 -16.90 -23.40
CA GLU A 393 -40.26 -17.50 -24.23
C GLU A 393 -39.00 -16.63 -24.21
N PHE A 394 -37.89 -17.23 -23.82
CA PHE A 394 -36.56 -16.60 -23.83
C PHE A 394 -35.54 -17.60 -24.38
N GLU A 395 -34.46 -17.07 -24.94
CA GLU A 395 -33.38 -17.89 -25.50
C GLU A 395 -32.77 -18.81 -24.43
N ARG A 396 -32.62 -20.10 -24.73
CA ARG A 396 -31.96 -21.04 -23.83
C ARG A 396 -30.50 -20.66 -23.60
N ILE A 397 -29.98 -20.95 -22.42
CA ILE A 397 -28.55 -20.80 -22.14
C ILE A 397 -27.78 -21.75 -23.05
N THR A 398 -26.69 -21.23 -23.62
CA THR A 398 -25.78 -22.02 -24.46
C THR A 398 -24.54 -22.46 -23.69
N ASN A 399 -23.91 -23.55 -24.12
CA ASN A 399 -22.61 -23.97 -23.59
C ASN A 399 -21.54 -22.90 -23.79
N ASP A 400 -21.60 -22.14 -24.88
CA ASP A 400 -20.66 -21.03 -25.13
C ASP A 400 -20.78 -19.91 -24.09
N GLU A 401 -21.99 -19.61 -23.60
CA GLU A 401 -22.18 -18.69 -22.48
C GLU A 401 -21.48 -19.20 -21.21
N ILE A 402 -21.63 -20.50 -20.89
CA ILE A 402 -20.97 -21.12 -19.72
C ILE A 402 -19.44 -21.09 -19.85
N LEU A 403 -18.91 -21.43 -21.03
CA LEU A 403 -17.47 -21.36 -21.32
C LEU A 403 -16.93 -19.93 -21.21
N ALA A 404 -17.71 -18.94 -21.68
CA ALA A 404 -17.36 -17.52 -21.54
C ALA A 404 -17.33 -17.08 -20.07
N VAL A 405 -18.30 -17.54 -19.25
CA VAL A 405 -18.32 -17.31 -17.80
C VAL A 405 -17.08 -17.92 -17.15
N ALA A 406 -16.77 -19.19 -17.45
CA ALA A 406 -15.62 -19.89 -16.90
C ALA A 406 -14.32 -19.13 -17.20
N ARG A 407 -14.09 -18.72 -18.45
CA ARG A 407 -12.90 -17.95 -18.87
C ARG A 407 -12.75 -16.62 -18.12
N ARG A 408 -13.87 -15.97 -17.76
CA ARG A 408 -13.90 -14.69 -17.03
C ARG A 408 -13.75 -14.83 -15.51
N LEU A 409 -13.80 -16.04 -14.94
CA LEU A 409 -13.54 -16.24 -13.51
C LEU A 409 -12.06 -15.94 -13.18
N PRO A 410 -11.79 -14.99 -12.26
CA PRO A 410 -10.42 -14.63 -11.90
C PRO A 410 -9.79 -15.66 -10.95
N ASN A 411 -8.57 -16.10 -11.27
CA ASN A 411 -7.78 -16.96 -10.38
C ASN A 411 -7.30 -16.19 -9.14
N LYS A 412 -6.94 -16.89 -8.07
CA LYS A 412 -6.36 -16.37 -6.82
C LYS A 412 -7.26 -15.37 -6.06
N LYS A 413 -8.57 -15.39 -6.32
CA LYS A 413 -9.54 -14.65 -5.51
C LYS A 413 -9.96 -15.46 -4.28
N ALA A 414 -10.39 -14.76 -3.24
CA ALA A 414 -10.95 -15.39 -2.06
C ALA A 414 -12.31 -16.04 -2.41
N PRO A 415 -12.57 -17.29 -1.96
CA PRO A 415 -13.84 -17.96 -2.20
C PRO A 415 -14.96 -17.37 -1.35
N GLY A 416 -16.21 -17.72 -1.68
CA GLY A 416 -17.39 -17.41 -0.87
C GLY A 416 -17.49 -18.27 0.40
N PRO A 417 -18.67 -18.29 1.04
CA PRO A 417 -19.00 -19.22 2.12
C PRO A 417 -18.69 -20.69 1.81
N ASP A 418 -18.87 -21.13 0.55
CA ASP A 418 -18.60 -22.52 0.11
C ASP A 418 -17.14 -22.97 0.29
N GLY A 419 -16.20 -22.03 0.29
CA GLY A 419 -14.76 -22.27 0.34
C GLY A 419 -14.13 -22.79 -0.96
N ILE A 420 -14.89 -22.94 -2.06
CA ILE A 420 -14.44 -23.53 -3.34
C ILE A 420 -13.58 -22.53 -4.12
N PRO A 421 -12.32 -22.85 -4.43
CA PRO A 421 -11.47 -21.96 -5.23
C PRO A 421 -12.00 -21.76 -6.65
N ASN A 422 -11.92 -20.52 -7.17
CA ASN A 422 -12.32 -20.21 -8.56
C ASN A 422 -11.59 -21.05 -9.61
N GLU A 423 -10.35 -21.47 -9.33
CA GLU A 423 -9.60 -22.35 -10.20
C GLU A 423 -10.26 -23.73 -10.36
N ALA A 424 -10.72 -24.33 -9.25
CA ALA A 424 -11.42 -25.60 -9.27
C ALA A 424 -12.79 -25.46 -9.95
N LEU A 425 -13.54 -24.40 -9.61
CA LEU A 425 -14.80 -24.10 -10.27
C LEU A 425 -14.63 -23.91 -11.79
N LYS A 426 -13.59 -23.18 -12.23
CA LYS A 426 -13.29 -23.00 -13.65
C LYS A 426 -13.08 -24.34 -14.35
N VAL A 427 -12.30 -25.26 -13.75
CA VAL A 427 -12.12 -26.61 -14.31
C VAL A 427 -13.45 -27.36 -14.34
N GLY A 428 -14.24 -27.27 -13.28
CA GLY A 428 -15.58 -27.88 -13.22
C GLY A 428 -16.51 -27.38 -14.33
N MET A 429 -16.58 -26.07 -14.56
CA MET A 429 -17.40 -25.48 -15.63
C MET A 429 -16.92 -25.86 -17.04
N LEU A 430 -15.61 -26.04 -17.23
CA LEU A 430 -15.04 -26.46 -18.51
C LEU A 430 -15.23 -27.96 -18.79
N THR A 431 -15.32 -28.77 -17.75
CA THR A 431 -15.46 -30.23 -17.86
C THR A 431 -16.93 -30.65 -17.93
N ALA A 432 -17.75 -30.09 -17.04
CA ALA A 432 -19.16 -30.41 -16.88
C ALA A 432 -20.07 -29.30 -17.42
N THR A 433 -19.73 -28.72 -18.58
CA THR A 433 -20.40 -27.53 -19.14
C THR A 433 -21.92 -27.72 -19.25
N ASP A 434 -22.37 -28.89 -19.74
CA ASP A 434 -23.79 -29.21 -19.88
C ASP A 434 -24.54 -29.22 -18.55
N ALA A 435 -23.91 -29.72 -17.48
CA ALA A 435 -24.53 -29.76 -16.15
C ALA A 435 -24.72 -28.34 -15.59
N PHE A 436 -23.71 -27.47 -15.70
CA PHE A 436 -23.86 -26.06 -15.34
C PHE A 436 -24.93 -25.36 -16.20
N CYS A 437 -24.97 -25.66 -17.50
CA CYS A 437 -25.98 -25.13 -18.41
C CYS A 437 -27.40 -25.52 -17.97
N ARG A 438 -27.65 -26.81 -17.70
CA ARG A 438 -28.96 -27.30 -17.23
C ARG A 438 -29.37 -26.66 -15.91
N VAL A 439 -28.47 -26.61 -14.93
CA VAL A 439 -28.77 -26.00 -13.62
C VAL A 439 -29.11 -24.53 -13.77
N TYR A 440 -28.31 -23.75 -14.51
CA TYR A 440 -28.59 -22.33 -14.71
C TYR A 440 -29.85 -22.09 -15.55
N GLN A 441 -30.13 -22.95 -16.52
CA GLN A 441 -31.35 -22.89 -17.33
C GLN A 441 -32.58 -23.13 -16.45
N GLY A 442 -32.56 -24.17 -15.60
CA GLY A 442 -33.61 -24.44 -14.65
C GLY A 442 -33.82 -23.29 -13.64
N CYS A 443 -32.75 -22.59 -13.25
CA CYS A 443 -32.86 -21.38 -12.43
C CYS A 443 -33.65 -20.27 -13.16
N LEU A 444 -33.38 -20.03 -14.46
CA LEU A 444 -34.11 -19.03 -15.26
C LEU A 444 -35.57 -19.42 -15.50
N GLU A 445 -35.84 -20.68 -15.86
CA GLU A 445 -37.19 -21.18 -16.17
C GLU A 445 -38.12 -21.10 -14.96
N ASN A 446 -37.60 -21.42 -13.77
CA ASN A 446 -38.35 -21.36 -12.52
C ASN A 446 -38.34 -19.97 -11.87
N ALA A 447 -37.61 -19.00 -12.45
CA ALA A 447 -37.32 -17.71 -11.84
C ALA A 447 -36.81 -17.85 -10.39
N LYS A 448 -35.94 -18.83 -10.17
CA LYS A 448 -35.36 -19.15 -8.86
C LYS A 448 -33.86 -18.91 -8.86
N PHE A 449 -33.41 -18.01 -8.00
CA PHE A 449 -32.01 -17.90 -7.64
C PHE A 449 -31.79 -18.79 -6.41
N PRO A 450 -30.82 -19.72 -6.41
CA PRO A 450 -30.62 -20.64 -5.28
C PRO A 450 -30.29 -19.93 -3.95
N ASP A 451 -30.95 -20.33 -2.86
CA ASP A 451 -30.79 -19.71 -1.53
C ASP A 451 -29.37 -19.89 -0.97
N GLU A 452 -28.72 -21.02 -1.28
CA GLU A 452 -27.31 -21.26 -0.90
C GLU A 452 -26.36 -20.19 -1.46
N TRP A 453 -26.62 -19.69 -2.69
CA TRP A 453 -25.83 -18.65 -3.35
C TRP A 453 -26.24 -17.23 -2.95
N LYS A 454 -27.34 -17.06 -2.19
CA LYS A 454 -27.76 -15.77 -1.62
C LYS A 454 -27.01 -15.44 -0.32
N ARG A 455 -26.40 -16.44 0.31
CA ARG A 455 -25.55 -16.29 1.51
C ARG A 455 -24.25 -15.54 1.15
N GLN A 456 -23.87 -14.58 1.97
CA GLN A 456 -22.68 -13.77 1.74
C GLN A 456 -21.86 -13.60 3.01
N ARG A 457 -20.54 -13.70 2.92
CA ARG A 457 -19.63 -13.48 4.05
C ARG A 457 -19.07 -12.07 4.02
N LEU A 458 -19.31 -11.30 5.08
CA LEU A 458 -18.81 -9.94 5.26
C LEU A 458 -17.31 -9.93 5.61
N VAL A 459 -16.56 -9.08 4.92
CA VAL A 459 -15.17 -8.74 5.24
C VAL A 459 -15.03 -7.22 5.28
N LEU A 460 -14.64 -6.67 6.43
CA LEU A 460 -14.41 -5.24 6.59
C LEU A 460 -12.97 -4.87 6.22
N ILE A 461 -12.80 -4.02 5.21
CA ILE A 461 -11.48 -3.52 4.78
C ILE A 461 -11.29 -2.09 5.30
N PRO A 462 -10.25 -1.79 6.11
CA PRO A 462 -9.98 -0.44 6.59
C PRO A 462 -9.75 0.56 5.46
N LYS A 463 -10.36 1.74 5.58
CA LYS A 463 -10.05 2.90 4.72
C LYS A 463 -8.74 3.53 5.21
N PRO A 464 -7.80 3.86 4.31
CA PRO A 464 -6.54 4.49 4.71
C PRO A 464 -6.77 5.81 5.46
N ASN A 465 -5.96 6.07 6.50
CA ASN A 465 -5.95 7.32 7.28
C ASN A 465 -7.26 7.69 7.99
N LYS A 466 -8.16 6.73 8.23
CA LYS A 466 -9.37 6.95 9.03
C LYS A 466 -9.26 6.25 10.39
N PRO A 467 -9.86 6.80 11.46
CA PRO A 467 -9.81 6.20 12.80
C PRO A 467 -10.48 4.81 12.79
N PRO A 468 -9.84 3.79 13.38
CA PRO A 468 -10.40 2.45 13.43
C PRO A 468 -11.59 2.38 14.39
N GLY A 469 -12.65 1.67 14.02
CA GLY A 469 -13.84 1.44 14.87
C GLY A 469 -15.10 2.16 14.42
N GLU A 470 -14.96 3.18 13.59
CA GLU A 470 -16.11 3.88 13.01
C GLU A 470 -16.63 3.18 11.74
N PRO A 471 -17.95 3.11 11.50
CA PRO A 471 -18.51 2.48 10.30
C PRO A 471 -18.04 3.19 9.02
N GLY A 472 -17.95 4.52 9.07
CA GLY A 472 -17.39 5.36 8.01
C GLY A 472 -15.91 5.09 7.66
N SER A 473 -15.20 4.33 8.48
CA SER A 473 -13.76 4.00 8.37
C SER A 473 -13.47 2.65 7.73
N VAL A 474 -14.49 1.85 7.43
CA VAL A 474 -14.32 0.54 6.77
C VAL A 474 -15.09 0.49 5.44
N ARG A 475 -14.69 -0.44 4.57
CA ARG A 475 -15.45 -0.85 3.38
C ARG A 475 -15.98 -2.27 3.60
N PRO A 476 -17.31 -2.47 3.57
CA PRO A 476 -17.88 -3.81 3.67
C PRO A 476 -17.78 -4.53 2.34
N ILE A 477 -16.98 -5.60 2.27
CA ILE A 477 -16.92 -6.48 1.09
C ILE A 477 -17.70 -7.76 1.37
N CYS A 478 -18.60 -8.10 0.46
CA CYS A 478 -19.40 -9.32 0.52
C CYS A 478 -18.76 -10.39 -0.36
N LEU A 479 -18.23 -11.45 0.25
CA LEU A 479 -17.74 -12.63 -0.45
C LEU A 479 -18.95 -13.53 -0.77
N LEU A 480 -19.18 -13.74 -2.06
CA LEU A 480 -20.23 -14.61 -2.62
C LEU A 480 -19.60 -15.81 -3.30
N ASP A 481 -20.34 -16.91 -3.38
CA ASP A 481 -19.91 -18.16 -4.00
C ASP A 481 -19.65 -18.01 -5.50
N GLY A 482 -18.63 -18.74 -5.97
CA GLY A 482 -18.19 -18.64 -7.36
C GLY A 482 -19.26 -19.11 -8.35
N ALA A 483 -19.98 -20.18 -8.00
CA ALA A 483 -21.06 -20.74 -8.82
C ALA A 483 -22.23 -19.76 -8.95
N GLY A 484 -22.64 -19.12 -7.85
CA GLY A 484 -23.65 -18.06 -7.87
C GLY A 484 -23.24 -16.86 -8.74
N LYS A 485 -21.96 -16.44 -8.67
CA LYS A 485 -21.43 -15.40 -9.58
C LYS A 485 -21.41 -15.82 -11.05
N GLY A 486 -21.39 -17.12 -11.33
CA GLY A 486 -21.55 -17.66 -12.67
C GLY A 486 -22.94 -17.38 -13.22
N LEU A 487 -23.99 -17.69 -12.44
CA LEU A 487 -25.38 -17.37 -12.80
C LEU A 487 -25.61 -15.85 -12.89
N GLU A 488 -25.09 -15.05 -11.95
CA GLU A 488 -25.16 -13.59 -12.02
C GLU A 488 -24.57 -13.04 -13.33
N ARG A 489 -23.51 -13.66 -13.88
CA ARG A 489 -22.93 -13.23 -15.16
C ARG A 489 -23.88 -13.47 -16.34
N ILE A 490 -24.59 -14.60 -16.36
CA ILE A 490 -25.60 -14.86 -17.39
C ILE A 490 -26.70 -13.80 -17.32
N ILE A 491 -27.25 -13.58 -16.13
CA ILE A 491 -28.31 -12.59 -15.90
C ILE A 491 -27.85 -11.19 -16.31
N VAL A 492 -26.65 -10.76 -15.88
CA VAL A 492 -26.15 -9.40 -16.19
C VAL A 492 -25.84 -9.23 -17.68
N GLN A 493 -25.41 -10.28 -18.39
CA GLN A 493 -25.17 -10.21 -19.83
C GLN A 493 -26.47 -9.96 -20.58
N ARG A 494 -27.51 -10.74 -20.27
CA ARG A 494 -28.84 -10.61 -20.88
C ARG A 494 -29.51 -9.29 -20.51
N LEU A 495 -29.42 -8.89 -19.23
CA LEU A 495 -29.95 -7.60 -18.77
C LEU A 495 -29.23 -6.42 -19.44
N ASN A 496 -27.91 -6.43 -19.57
CA ASN A 496 -27.20 -5.35 -20.25
C ASN A 496 -27.54 -5.28 -21.75
N ALA A 497 -27.75 -6.43 -22.42
CA ALA A 497 -28.20 -6.44 -23.81
C ALA A 497 -29.56 -5.75 -23.95
N HIS A 498 -30.53 -6.08 -23.08
CA HIS A 498 -31.83 -5.40 -23.02
C HIS A 498 -31.71 -3.90 -22.74
N ILE A 499 -30.87 -3.51 -21.77
CA ILE A 499 -30.62 -2.09 -21.44
C ILE A 499 -30.07 -1.33 -22.66
N GLU A 500 -29.15 -1.93 -23.41
CA GLU A 500 -28.56 -1.32 -24.60
C GLU A 500 -29.60 -1.22 -25.73
N GLU A 501 -30.42 -2.25 -25.93
CA GLU A 501 -31.50 -2.29 -26.94
C GLU A 501 -32.55 -1.19 -26.71
N VAL A 502 -33.03 -1.01 -25.48
CA VAL A 502 -34.07 -0.02 -25.16
C VAL A 502 -33.53 1.36 -24.78
N ASN A 503 -32.21 1.56 -24.87
CA ASN A 503 -31.51 2.75 -24.38
C ASN A 503 -31.91 3.13 -22.93
N GLY A 504 -31.93 2.13 -22.04
CA GLY A 504 -32.51 2.22 -20.69
C GLY A 504 -31.74 3.09 -19.70
N LEU A 505 -30.54 3.58 -20.04
CA LEU A 505 -29.68 4.42 -19.19
C LEU A 505 -29.36 5.74 -19.86
N SER A 506 -29.33 6.83 -19.08
CA SER A 506 -28.99 8.18 -19.54
C SER A 506 -27.61 8.22 -20.20
N ASP A 507 -27.45 9.07 -21.22
CA ASP A 507 -26.14 9.37 -21.81
C ASP A 507 -25.20 10.12 -20.89
N ASP A 508 -25.69 10.66 -19.77
CA ASP A 508 -24.86 11.27 -18.74
C ASP A 508 -24.54 10.30 -17.58
N GLN A 509 -24.89 9.00 -17.71
CA GLN A 509 -24.41 7.92 -16.83
C GLN A 509 -23.15 7.26 -17.42
N PHE A 510 -22.03 7.30 -16.70
CA PHE A 510 -20.74 6.76 -17.15
C PHE A 510 -20.21 5.58 -16.34
N GLY A 511 -20.63 5.43 -15.08
CA GLY A 511 -20.11 4.39 -14.18
C GLY A 511 -20.51 3.00 -14.64
N PHE A 512 -19.63 2.00 -14.48
CA PHE A 512 -19.89 0.57 -14.78
C PHE A 512 -20.48 0.24 -16.16
N ARG A 513 -20.37 1.14 -17.15
CA ARG A 513 -20.87 0.92 -18.50
C ARG A 513 -19.76 0.51 -19.46
N SER A 514 -20.11 -0.35 -20.41
CA SER A 514 -19.21 -0.71 -21.50
C SER A 514 -18.84 0.54 -22.31
N ARG A 515 -17.59 0.59 -22.77
CA ARG A 515 -17.02 1.69 -23.59
C ARG A 515 -17.01 3.10 -22.97
N ARG A 516 -17.47 3.27 -21.72
CA ARG A 516 -17.39 4.52 -20.95
C ARG A 516 -16.29 4.44 -19.89
N SER A 517 -15.72 5.58 -19.52
CA SER A 517 -14.62 5.66 -18.56
C SER A 517 -14.72 6.91 -17.68
N THR A 518 -13.94 6.95 -16.59
CA THR A 518 -13.85 8.17 -15.76
C THR A 518 -13.39 9.38 -16.57
N VAL A 519 -12.51 9.17 -17.55
CA VAL A 519 -12.01 10.25 -18.41
C VAL A 519 -13.11 10.77 -19.34
N ASP A 520 -14.07 9.93 -19.76
CA ASP A 520 -15.26 10.38 -20.51
C ASP A 520 -16.12 11.32 -19.66
N ALA A 521 -16.44 10.93 -18.43
CA ALA A 521 -17.24 11.75 -17.52
C ALA A 521 -16.56 13.09 -17.22
N ILE A 522 -15.25 13.07 -16.96
CA ILE A 522 -14.46 14.29 -16.74
C ILE A 522 -14.48 15.18 -18.00
N GLN A 523 -14.27 14.61 -19.19
CA GLN A 523 -14.31 15.38 -20.44
C GLN A 523 -15.67 16.03 -20.62
N ARG A 524 -16.75 15.30 -20.38
CA ARG A 524 -18.13 15.82 -20.47
C ARG A 524 -18.36 17.01 -19.54
N VAL A 525 -17.89 16.92 -18.29
CA VAL A 525 -17.92 18.04 -17.33
C VAL A 525 -17.14 19.25 -17.87
N VAL A 526 -15.90 19.02 -18.33
CA VAL A 526 -15.02 20.08 -18.83
C VAL A 526 -15.60 20.76 -20.08
N ASP A 527 -16.21 20.00 -20.99
CA ASP A 527 -16.82 20.53 -22.20
C ASP A 527 -17.99 21.47 -21.87
N ILE A 528 -18.89 21.05 -20.97
CA ILE A 528 -20.02 21.87 -20.53
C ILE A 528 -19.53 23.17 -19.88
N VAL A 529 -18.58 23.05 -18.93
CA VAL A 529 -18.00 24.21 -18.26
C VAL A 529 -17.30 25.15 -19.25
N SER A 530 -16.57 24.61 -20.22
CA SER A 530 -15.86 25.41 -21.23
C SER A 530 -16.83 26.17 -22.15
N VAL A 531 -17.93 25.52 -22.55
CA VAL A 531 -19.01 26.16 -23.31
C VAL A 531 -19.64 27.29 -22.50
N ALA A 532 -20.00 27.04 -21.23
CA ALA A 532 -20.57 28.05 -20.34
C ALA A 532 -19.67 29.30 -20.20
N ARG A 533 -18.34 29.10 -20.08
CA ARG A 533 -17.36 30.20 -20.02
C ARG A 533 -17.26 31.01 -21.31
N SER A 534 -17.46 30.37 -22.47
CA SER A 534 -17.26 30.98 -23.79
C SER A 534 -18.43 31.84 -24.26
N ARG A 535 -19.65 31.63 -23.72
CA ARG A 535 -20.91 32.13 -24.25
C ARG A 535 -21.19 33.64 -24.11
N ASN A 536 -20.31 34.43 -23.49
CA ASN A 536 -20.27 35.89 -23.68
C ASN A 536 -19.06 36.49 -22.96
N ARG A 537 -18.05 37.00 -23.67
CA ARG A 537 -16.87 37.64 -23.04
C ARG A 537 -17.22 38.89 -22.22
N TYR A 538 -18.38 39.50 -22.48
CA TYR A 538 -18.79 40.78 -21.89
C TYR A 538 -19.85 40.65 -20.78
N SER A 539 -20.50 39.48 -20.60
CA SER A 539 -21.51 39.27 -19.54
C SER A 539 -21.05 38.39 -18.37
N GLY A 540 -19.88 37.73 -18.46
CA GLY A 540 -19.23 37.07 -17.32
C GLY A 540 -20.07 36.01 -16.59
N ARG A 541 -20.64 35.02 -17.27
CA ARG A 541 -21.42 33.98 -16.55
C ARG A 541 -20.56 33.16 -15.57
N TYR A 542 -21.20 32.72 -14.50
CA TYR A 542 -20.66 31.73 -13.56
C TYR A 542 -21.19 30.34 -13.91
N CYS A 543 -20.34 29.34 -13.73
CA CYS A 543 -20.73 27.95 -13.74
C CYS A 543 -20.27 27.30 -12.44
N ALA A 544 -21.21 26.86 -11.61
CA ALA A 544 -20.91 26.05 -10.44
C ALA A 544 -20.71 24.59 -10.84
N VAL A 545 -19.64 23.98 -10.32
CA VAL A 545 -19.39 22.53 -10.42
C VAL A 545 -19.48 21.97 -9.02
N VAL A 546 -20.57 21.25 -8.73
CA VAL A 546 -20.90 20.71 -7.40
C VAL A 546 -20.80 19.20 -7.45
N THR A 547 -19.94 18.59 -6.64
CA THR A 547 -19.92 17.12 -6.47
C THR A 547 -20.77 16.70 -5.29
N LEU A 548 -21.68 15.77 -5.52
CA LEU A 548 -22.54 15.17 -4.51
C LEU A 548 -22.14 13.71 -4.33
N ASP A 549 -21.96 13.28 -3.07
CA ASP A 549 -21.62 11.91 -2.69
C ASP A 549 -22.79 11.30 -1.89
N VAL A 550 -22.99 9.98 -2.00
CA VAL A 550 -24.08 9.27 -1.33
C VAL A 550 -23.57 8.54 -0.09
N THR A 551 -24.29 8.69 1.02
CA THR A 551 -23.99 7.95 2.24
C THR A 551 -24.29 6.46 2.06
N ASN A 552 -23.28 5.62 2.27
CA ASN A 552 -23.40 4.15 2.25
C ASN A 552 -24.04 3.56 0.97
N ALA A 553 -23.85 4.22 -0.19
CA ALA A 553 -24.46 3.94 -1.49
C ALA A 553 -24.97 2.51 -1.73
N PHE A 554 -24.10 1.59 -2.19
CA PHE A 554 -24.49 0.24 -2.63
C PHE A 554 -25.31 -0.54 -1.59
N ASN A 555 -25.06 -0.33 -0.30
CA ASN A 555 -25.76 -1.07 0.75
C ASN A 555 -27.12 -0.46 1.10
N SER A 556 -27.38 0.79 0.71
CA SER A 556 -28.65 1.49 0.92
C SER A 556 -29.60 1.40 -0.28
N ALA A 557 -29.21 0.71 -1.37
CA ALA A 557 -30.01 0.65 -2.60
C ALA A 557 -31.39 0.01 -2.34
N SER A 558 -32.47 0.75 -2.59
CA SER A 558 -33.83 0.25 -2.38
C SER A 558 -34.22 -0.80 -3.42
N TRP A 559 -34.63 -1.99 -2.96
CA TRP A 559 -35.09 -3.06 -3.84
C TRP A 559 -36.38 -2.69 -4.58
N LEU A 560 -37.27 -1.92 -3.95
CA LEU A 560 -38.46 -1.37 -4.60
C LEU A 560 -38.07 -0.41 -5.73
N ALA A 561 -37.09 0.47 -5.49
CA ALA A 561 -36.61 1.40 -6.50
C ALA A 561 -35.95 0.67 -7.68
N ILE A 562 -35.21 -0.42 -7.41
CA ILE A 562 -34.66 -1.30 -8.45
C ILE A 562 -35.78 -1.95 -9.26
N ALA A 563 -36.81 -2.49 -8.60
CA ALA A 563 -37.97 -3.08 -9.28
C ALA A 563 -38.64 -2.05 -10.21
N ASN A 564 -38.95 -0.86 -9.69
CA ASN A 564 -39.56 0.22 -10.48
C ASN A 564 -38.69 0.64 -11.68
N ALA A 565 -37.37 0.66 -11.51
CA ALA A 565 -36.44 0.94 -12.60
C ALA A 565 -36.46 -0.15 -13.69
N LEU A 566 -36.55 -1.43 -13.31
CA LEU A 566 -36.68 -2.55 -14.23
C LEU A 566 -38.01 -2.49 -15.00
N GLN A 567 -39.11 -2.15 -14.31
CA GLN A 567 -40.41 -1.98 -14.94
C GLN A 567 -40.41 -0.85 -15.96
N ARG A 568 -39.81 0.30 -15.61
CA ARG A 568 -39.71 1.49 -16.47
C ARG A 568 -39.04 1.21 -17.82
N ILE A 569 -38.08 0.29 -17.86
CA ILE A 569 -37.38 -0.08 -19.10
C ILE A 569 -38.00 -1.31 -19.79
N ASN A 570 -39.20 -1.74 -19.37
CA ASN A 570 -39.89 -2.92 -19.92
C ASN A 570 -39.01 -4.18 -19.92
N THR A 571 -38.33 -4.46 -18.80
CA THR A 571 -37.46 -5.64 -18.66
C THR A 571 -38.23 -6.94 -18.97
N PRO A 572 -37.66 -7.91 -19.68
CA PRO A 572 -38.31 -9.21 -19.89
C PRO A 572 -38.72 -9.87 -18.58
N LYS A 573 -39.93 -10.45 -18.56
CA LYS A 573 -40.54 -10.97 -17.32
C LYS A 573 -39.65 -11.99 -16.59
N TYR A 574 -38.98 -12.89 -17.32
CA TYR A 574 -38.11 -13.90 -16.71
C TYR A 574 -36.91 -13.28 -15.94
N LEU A 575 -36.34 -12.18 -16.46
CA LEU A 575 -35.26 -11.45 -15.78
C LEU A 575 -35.79 -10.70 -14.57
N TYR A 576 -36.94 -10.03 -14.71
CA TYR A 576 -37.58 -9.33 -13.59
C TYR A 576 -37.89 -10.27 -12.42
N ASP A 577 -38.47 -11.43 -12.72
CA ASP A 577 -38.89 -12.40 -11.70
C ASP A 577 -37.68 -13.03 -10.98
N ILE A 578 -36.63 -13.45 -11.70
CA ILE A 578 -35.42 -14.03 -11.07
C ILE A 578 -34.61 -12.98 -10.28
N ILE A 579 -34.57 -11.71 -10.74
CA ILE A 579 -33.95 -10.63 -9.98
C ILE A 579 -34.73 -10.35 -8.69
N GLY A 580 -36.06 -10.44 -8.73
CA GLY A 580 -36.90 -10.39 -7.53
C GLY A 580 -36.55 -11.50 -6.52
N ASP A 581 -36.35 -12.73 -7.00
CA ASP A 581 -35.93 -13.83 -6.11
C ASP A 581 -34.47 -13.70 -5.62
N TYR A 582 -33.57 -13.12 -6.42
CA TYR A 582 -32.20 -12.82 -6.01
C TYR A 582 -32.12 -11.93 -4.75
N PHE A 583 -33.11 -11.05 -4.52
CA PHE A 583 -33.18 -10.22 -3.32
C PHE A 583 -33.88 -10.88 -2.12
N ARG A 584 -34.69 -11.92 -2.32
CA ARG A 584 -35.40 -12.59 -1.21
C ARG A 584 -34.44 -13.41 -0.36
N ASN A 585 -34.75 -13.56 0.93
CA ASN A 585 -34.06 -14.46 1.86
C ASN A 585 -32.52 -14.30 1.90
N ARG A 586 -31.99 -13.10 1.63
CA ARG A 586 -30.54 -12.87 1.67
C ARG A 586 -30.04 -12.80 3.10
N VAL A 587 -28.93 -13.50 3.35
CA VAL A 587 -28.31 -13.58 4.67
C VAL A 587 -26.85 -13.11 4.60
N LEU A 588 -26.52 -12.15 5.45
CA LEU A 588 -25.16 -11.67 5.67
C LEU A 588 -24.55 -12.38 6.87
N MET A 589 -23.50 -13.15 6.61
CA MET A 589 -22.72 -13.89 7.60
C MET A 589 -21.48 -13.10 7.99
N TYR A 590 -21.14 -13.07 9.27
CA TYR A 590 -19.95 -12.41 9.76
C TYR A 590 -19.35 -13.11 10.97
N ASP A 591 -18.04 -12.93 11.16
CA ASP A 591 -17.29 -13.53 12.25
C ASP A 591 -17.06 -12.48 13.36
N THR A 592 -17.46 -12.78 14.59
CA THR A 592 -17.14 -11.99 15.78
C THR A 592 -16.24 -12.78 16.74
N THR A 593 -15.75 -12.11 17.80
CA THR A 593 -15.07 -12.78 18.91
C THR A 593 -15.93 -13.86 19.58
N ASP A 594 -17.25 -13.70 19.53
CA ASP A 594 -18.20 -14.51 20.28
C ASP A 594 -18.74 -15.70 19.45
N GLY A 595 -18.57 -15.66 18.12
CA GLY A 595 -19.08 -16.69 17.23
C GLY A 595 -19.29 -16.18 15.80
N PRO A 596 -19.61 -17.07 14.84
CA PRO A 596 -20.28 -16.63 13.62
C PRO A 596 -21.67 -16.10 13.98
N ALA A 597 -22.09 -15.05 13.29
CA ALA A 597 -23.43 -14.49 13.40
C ALA A 597 -23.99 -14.21 12.00
N GLU A 598 -25.32 -14.15 11.93
CA GLU A 598 -26.06 -13.94 10.70
C GLU A 598 -27.06 -12.80 10.90
N ILE A 599 -27.30 -12.01 9.85
CA ILE A 599 -28.36 -11.01 9.81
C ILE A 599 -29.07 -11.07 8.44
N ALA A 600 -30.40 -10.91 8.47
CA ALA A 600 -31.18 -10.77 7.26
C ALA A 600 -30.87 -9.42 6.59
N VAL A 601 -30.68 -9.43 5.28
CA VAL A 601 -30.50 -8.22 4.49
C VAL A 601 -31.85 -7.82 3.92
N THR A 602 -32.24 -6.56 4.05
CA THR A 602 -33.53 -6.04 3.54
C THR A 602 -33.37 -4.91 2.52
N SER A 603 -32.13 -4.50 2.22
CA SER A 603 -31.81 -3.49 1.23
C SER A 603 -30.38 -3.67 0.70
N GLY A 604 -30.05 -2.96 -0.37
CA GLY A 604 -28.72 -2.91 -0.94
C GLY A 604 -28.42 -4.01 -1.95
N VAL A 605 -27.32 -3.80 -2.66
CA VAL A 605 -26.70 -4.77 -3.57
C VAL A 605 -25.33 -5.19 -3.01
N PRO A 606 -25.00 -6.49 -2.95
CA PRO A 606 -23.74 -6.96 -2.36
C PRO A 606 -22.49 -6.33 -3.00
N GLN A 607 -21.63 -5.72 -2.18
CA GLN A 607 -20.32 -5.20 -2.61
C GLN A 607 -19.34 -6.35 -2.91
N GLY A 608 -19.40 -6.86 -4.14
CA GLY A 608 -18.68 -8.06 -4.57
C GLY A 608 -19.49 -8.93 -5.54
N SER A 609 -20.78 -8.64 -5.70
CA SER A 609 -21.63 -9.19 -6.77
C SER A 609 -21.19 -8.70 -8.14
N VAL A 610 -21.47 -9.51 -9.15
CA VAL A 610 -21.36 -9.18 -10.57
C VAL A 610 -22.60 -8.41 -11.04
N LEU A 611 -23.78 -8.80 -10.56
CA LEU A 611 -25.06 -8.19 -10.94
C LEU A 611 -25.30 -6.82 -10.28
N GLY A 612 -24.82 -6.62 -9.06
CA GLY A 612 -25.09 -5.43 -8.24
C GLY A 612 -24.80 -4.08 -8.90
N PRO A 613 -23.64 -3.87 -9.57
CA PRO A 613 -23.35 -2.60 -10.25
C PRO A 613 -24.36 -2.23 -11.34
N THR A 614 -24.87 -3.20 -12.11
CA THR A 614 -25.89 -2.92 -13.14
C THR A 614 -27.22 -2.55 -12.50
N LEU A 615 -27.64 -3.25 -11.43
CA LEU A 615 -28.87 -2.93 -10.70
C LEU A 615 -28.78 -1.57 -10.00
N TRP A 616 -27.62 -1.24 -9.41
CA TRP A 616 -27.34 0.09 -8.87
C TRP A 616 -27.53 1.14 -9.95
N ASN A 617 -26.87 0.99 -11.10
CA ASN A 617 -26.97 1.96 -12.19
C ASN A 617 -28.40 2.15 -12.67
N LEU A 618 -29.19 1.08 -12.85
CA LEU A 618 -30.58 1.18 -13.29
C LEU A 618 -31.45 2.00 -12.34
N MET A 619 -31.35 1.73 -11.04
CA MET A 619 -32.06 2.48 -10.01
C MET A 619 -31.55 3.92 -9.98
N TYR A 620 -30.23 4.09 -9.88
CA TYR A 620 -29.58 5.38 -9.68
C TYR A 620 -29.69 6.30 -10.89
N ASP A 621 -29.86 5.76 -12.11
CA ASP A 621 -30.16 6.54 -13.32
C ASP A 621 -31.43 7.41 -13.17
N GLY A 622 -32.34 7.06 -12.25
CA GLY A 622 -33.48 7.90 -11.92
C GLY A 622 -33.09 9.31 -11.45
N VAL A 623 -31.96 9.48 -10.74
CA VAL A 623 -31.48 10.80 -10.30
C VAL A 623 -31.06 11.68 -11.48
N LEU A 624 -30.64 11.08 -12.60
CA LEU A 624 -30.24 11.78 -13.81
C LEU A 624 -31.46 12.21 -14.65
N ARG A 625 -32.66 11.79 -14.25
CA ARG A 625 -33.93 12.06 -14.92
C ARG A 625 -34.88 12.91 -14.09
N VAL A 626 -34.42 13.46 -12.96
CA VAL A 626 -35.21 14.40 -12.17
C VAL A 626 -35.46 15.69 -12.96
N ALA A 627 -36.48 16.45 -12.57
CA ALA A 627 -36.70 17.78 -13.14
C ALA A 627 -35.46 18.66 -12.95
N MET A 628 -35.07 19.34 -14.02
CA MET A 628 -33.88 20.19 -14.07
C MET A 628 -34.29 21.66 -14.08
N VAL A 629 -33.72 22.46 -13.19
CA VAL A 629 -33.82 23.93 -13.27
C VAL A 629 -33.10 24.43 -14.53
N GLU A 630 -33.50 25.58 -15.04
CA GLU A 630 -32.88 26.16 -16.23
C GLU A 630 -31.37 26.39 -16.00
N GLY A 631 -30.55 26.04 -16.99
CA GLY A 631 -29.09 26.13 -16.89
C GLY A 631 -28.42 25.03 -16.06
N ALA A 632 -29.17 24.06 -15.50
CA ALA A 632 -28.60 22.95 -14.75
C ALA A 632 -28.43 21.66 -15.59
N ARG A 633 -27.39 20.89 -15.27
CA ARG A 633 -27.05 19.57 -15.84
C ARG A 633 -26.54 18.64 -14.75
N ILE A 634 -26.85 17.34 -14.84
CA ILE A 634 -26.35 16.33 -13.89
C ILE A 634 -25.60 15.26 -14.68
N ILE A 635 -24.42 14.88 -14.17
CA ILE A 635 -23.60 13.79 -14.71
C ILE A 635 -23.33 12.79 -13.59
N GLY A 636 -23.55 11.51 -13.88
CA GLY A 636 -23.34 10.40 -12.95
C GLY A 636 -22.15 9.51 -13.33
N TYR A 637 -21.36 9.12 -12.33
CA TYR A 637 -20.44 8.01 -12.42
C TYR A 637 -20.61 7.13 -11.18
N ALA A 638 -21.30 6.00 -11.32
CA ALA A 638 -21.63 5.14 -10.19
C ALA A 638 -22.44 5.91 -9.14
N ASP A 639 -21.92 6.10 -7.93
CA ASP A 639 -22.50 6.89 -6.85
C ASP A 639 -22.03 8.36 -6.82
N ASP A 640 -20.99 8.71 -7.58
CA ASP A 640 -20.51 10.09 -7.70
C ASP A 640 -21.39 10.87 -8.69
N ILE A 641 -22.02 11.96 -8.23
CA ILE A 641 -22.76 12.89 -9.09
C ILE A 641 -22.01 14.23 -9.18
N VAL A 642 -22.01 14.82 -10.38
CA VAL A 642 -21.68 16.23 -10.59
C VAL A 642 -22.91 16.98 -11.08
N LEU A 643 -23.29 18.00 -10.33
CA LEU A 643 -24.28 19.00 -10.70
C LEU A 643 -23.54 20.23 -11.25
N LEU A 644 -23.89 20.61 -12.47
CA LEU A 644 -23.40 21.80 -13.16
C LEU A 644 -24.54 22.80 -13.26
N VAL A 645 -24.32 24.05 -12.86
CA VAL A 645 -25.34 25.10 -12.92
C VAL A 645 -24.74 26.37 -13.50
N GLU A 646 -25.37 26.92 -14.54
CA GLU A 646 -25.02 28.20 -15.15
C GLU A 646 -25.88 29.34 -14.56
N GLY A 647 -25.28 30.50 -14.29
CA GLY A 647 -25.96 31.68 -13.74
C GLY A 647 -25.23 32.97 -14.10
N ASN A 648 -25.89 34.13 -13.95
CA ASN A 648 -25.29 35.42 -14.34
C ASN A 648 -24.49 36.04 -13.18
N CYS A 649 -24.92 35.84 -11.94
CA CYS A 649 -24.19 36.24 -10.73
C CYS A 649 -24.05 35.08 -9.74
N VAL A 650 -23.37 35.32 -8.62
CA VAL A 650 -23.22 34.33 -7.53
C VAL A 650 -24.57 34.02 -6.89
N ASP A 651 -25.40 35.03 -6.64
CA ASP A 651 -26.71 34.85 -6.00
C ASP A 651 -27.64 33.94 -6.84
N ASP A 652 -27.65 34.13 -8.17
CA ASP A 652 -28.37 33.25 -9.10
C ASP A 652 -27.94 31.80 -8.92
N ILE A 653 -26.62 31.56 -8.87
CA ILE A 653 -26.06 30.23 -8.70
C ILE A 653 -26.46 29.62 -7.36
N GLU A 654 -26.38 30.38 -6.27
CA GLU A 654 -26.76 29.90 -4.94
C GLU A 654 -28.23 29.45 -4.89
N ILE A 655 -29.12 30.24 -5.50
CA ILE A 655 -30.55 29.94 -5.59
C ILE A 655 -30.81 28.71 -6.47
N LEU A 656 -30.23 28.67 -7.67
CA LEU A 656 -30.44 27.59 -8.63
C LEU A 656 -29.86 26.26 -8.15
N VAL A 657 -28.63 26.27 -7.60
CA VAL A 657 -28.00 25.09 -7.02
C VAL A 657 -28.82 24.57 -5.84
N SER A 658 -29.22 25.45 -4.91
CA SER A 658 -30.02 25.04 -3.75
C SER A 658 -31.37 24.46 -4.17
N SER A 659 -32.00 25.03 -5.20
CA SER A 659 -33.26 24.53 -5.76
C SER A 659 -33.09 23.15 -6.39
N GLN A 660 -32.03 22.95 -7.18
CA GLN A 660 -31.75 21.67 -7.80
C GLN A 660 -31.37 20.59 -6.77
N ILE A 661 -30.56 20.94 -5.75
CA ILE A 661 -30.20 20.02 -4.67
C ILE A 661 -31.44 19.55 -3.91
N ARG A 662 -32.43 20.42 -3.66
CA ARG A 662 -33.71 20.00 -3.03
C ARG A 662 -34.48 18.98 -3.85
N ILE A 663 -34.47 19.11 -5.18
CA ILE A 663 -35.11 18.13 -6.09
C ILE A 663 -34.37 16.79 -6.02
N ILE A 664 -33.04 16.82 -6.06
CA ILE A 664 -32.19 15.63 -5.96
C ILE A 664 -32.37 14.96 -4.59
N ASP A 665 -32.36 15.72 -3.50
CA ASP A 665 -32.46 15.22 -2.12
C ASP A 665 -33.83 14.57 -1.85
N ARG A 666 -34.91 15.14 -2.40
CA ARG A 666 -36.23 14.51 -2.37
C ARG A 666 -36.21 13.16 -3.08
N TRP A 667 -35.68 13.11 -4.31
CA TRP A 667 -35.56 11.85 -5.05
C TRP A 667 -34.71 10.83 -4.29
N MET A 668 -33.58 11.25 -3.69
CA MET A 668 -32.74 10.36 -2.88
C MET A 668 -33.54 9.79 -1.71
N THR A 669 -34.25 10.65 -0.96
CA THR A 669 -35.06 10.25 0.19
C THR A 669 -36.15 9.26 -0.19
N ASP A 670 -36.88 9.53 -1.28
CA ASP A 670 -37.94 8.65 -1.80
C ASP A 670 -37.42 7.26 -2.20
N ASN A 671 -36.12 7.16 -2.52
CA ASN A 671 -35.46 5.92 -2.92
C ASN A 671 -34.58 5.32 -1.81
N GLY A 672 -34.69 5.81 -0.56
CA GLY A 672 -33.95 5.29 0.60
C GLY A 672 -32.46 5.66 0.63
N LEU A 673 -32.06 6.66 -0.15
CA LEU A 673 -30.70 7.19 -0.23
C LEU A 673 -30.59 8.53 0.51
N LYS A 674 -29.37 8.91 0.88
CA LYS A 674 -29.08 10.19 1.54
C LYS A 674 -27.82 10.81 0.94
N ILE A 675 -27.89 12.10 0.61
CA ILE A 675 -26.71 12.89 0.27
C ILE A 675 -25.80 12.94 1.50
N ALA A 676 -24.47 12.94 1.30
CA ALA A 676 -23.47 13.11 2.34
C ALA A 676 -22.99 14.57 2.40
N PRO A 677 -23.60 15.46 3.21
CA PRO A 677 -23.36 16.90 3.09
C PRO A 677 -21.91 17.29 3.39
N THR A 678 -21.25 16.59 4.31
CA THR A 678 -19.85 16.81 4.70
C THR A 678 -18.83 16.41 3.63
N LYS A 679 -19.25 15.68 2.61
CA LYS A 679 -18.41 15.31 1.45
C LYS A 679 -18.75 16.12 0.20
N THR A 680 -19.81 16.93 0.24
CA THR A 680 -20.15 17.82 -0.85
C THR A 680 -19.09 18.91 -0.95
N GLU A 681 -18.58 19.09 -2.16
CA GLU A 681 -17.60 20.12 -2.49
C GLU A 681 -18.08 20.82 -3.77
N PHE A 682 -17.75 22.10 -3.94
CA PHE A 682 -17.98 22.77 -5.21
C PHE A 682 -16.98 23.88 -5.50
N ILE A 683 -16.83 24.19 -6.78
CA ILE A 683 -16.03 25.31 -7.29
C ILE A 683 -16.88 26.21 -8.18
N MET A 684 -16.51 27.48 -8.23
CA MET A 684 -17.09 28.47 -9.14
C MET A 684 -16.14 28.69 -10.31
N VAL A 685 -16.59 28.44 -11.53
CA VAL A 685 -15.78 28.64 -12.75
C VAL A 685 -16.34 29.82 -13.53
N SER A 686 -15.49 30.77 -13.91
CA SER A 686 -15.90 31.94 -14.70
C SER A 686 -14.76 32.51 -15.56
N SER A 687 -15.11 33.37 -16.53
CA SER A 687 -14.19 34.19 -17.32
C SER A 687 -13.79 35.50 -16.62
N HIS A 688 -14.47 35.87 -15.53
CA HIS A 688 -14.15 37.07 -14.73
C HIS A 688 -12.69 37.11 -14.24
N GLN A 689 -12.07 38.29 -14.22
CA GLN A 689 -10.70 38.47 -13.68
C GLN A 689 -10.61 38.10 -12.19
N ARG A 690 -11.67 38.37 -11.42
CA ARG A 690 -11.79 37.97 -10.01
C ARG A 690 -13.03 37.09 -9.86
N ILE A 691 -12.81 35.79 -9.60
CA ILE A 691 -13.90 34.84 -9.34
C ILE A 691 -14.38 35.08 -7.90
N GLN A 692 -15.67 35.35 -7.76
CA GLN A 692 -16.31 35.47 -6.46
C GLN A 692 -16.61 34.09 -5.86
N HIS A 693 -16.63 34.02 -4.54
CA HIS A 693 -16.97 32.80 -3.81
C HIS A 693 -18.48 32.79 -3.50
N GLY A 694 -19.14 31.67 -3.76
CA GLY A 694 -20.51 31.41 -3.31
C GLY A 694 -20.58 30.45 -2.12
N ALA A 695 -21.76 30.36 -1.52
CA ALA A 695 -22.14 29.43 -0.47
C ALA A 695 -23.48 28.76 -0.80
N ILE A 696 -23.55 27.43 -0.71
CA ILE A 696 -24.77 26.66 -0.98
C ILE A 696 -25.16 25.86 0.25
N ARG A 697 -26.47 25.61 0.42
CA ARG A 697 -26.99 24.82 1.53
C ARG A 697 -27.34 23.40 1.07
N VAL A 698 -26.84 22.40 1.78
CA VAL A 698 -27.10 20.97 1.56
C VAL A 698 -27.57 20.35 2.88
N GLY A 699 -28.87 20.12 3.01
CA GLY A 699 -29.48 19.84 4.31
C GLY A 699 -29.18 20.97 5.30
N ASP A 700 -28.63 20.62 6.46
CA ASP A 700 -28.25 21.60 7.50
C ASP A 700 -26.80 22.12 7.35
N HIS A 701 -26.05 21.65 6.35
CA HIS A 701 -24.68 22.09 6.12
C HIS A 701 -24.60 23.20 5.08
N VAL A 702 -23.81 24.24 5.40
CA VAL A 702 -23.42 25.28 4.44
C VAL A 702 -22.06 24.89 3.86
N VAL A 703 -22.02 24.75 2.53
CA VAL A 703 -20.78 24.46 1.79
C VAL A 703 -20.32 25.77 1.17
N HIS A 704 -19.04 26.10 1.31
CA HIS A 704 -18.42 27.25 0.65
C HIS A 704 -17.62 26.81 -0.57
N SER A 705 -17.67 27.61 -1.63
CA SER A 705 -16.91 27.33 -2.85
C SER A 705 -15.40 27.39 -2.58
N SER A 706 -14.69 26.38 -3.05
CA SER A 706 -13.22 26.32 -3.01
C SER A 706 -12.63 26.81 -4.33
N ARG A 707 -11.29 26.86 -4.42
CA ARG A 707 -10.59 27.07 -5.70
C ARG A 707 -10.30 25.78 -6.46
N THR A 708 -10.41 24.63 -5.79
CA THR A 708 -10.06 23.34 -6.36
C THR A 708 -11.00 22.25 -5.86
N LEU A 709 -11.47 21.41 -6.78
CA LEU A 709 -12.40 20.32 -6.54
C LEU A 709 -11.78 19.02 -7.01
N LYS A 710 -11.88 17.95 -6.23
CA LYS A 710 -11.42 16.63 -6.68
C LYS A 710 -12.58 15.80 -7.22
N TYR A 711 -12.57 15.53 -8.52
CA TYR A 711 -13.58 14.71 -9.19
C TYR A 711 -12.96 13.53 -9.92
N LEU A 712 -13.45 12.31 -9.65
CA LEU A 712 -12.97 11.05 -10.24
C LEU A 712 -11.44 10.90 -10.25
N GLY A 713 -10.78 11.39 -9.20
CA GLY A 713 -9.32 11.30 -9.04
C GLY A 713 -8.51 12.40 -9.76
N MET A 714 -9.16 13.29 -10.51
CA MET A 714 -8.57 14.51 -11.07
C MET A 714 -8.86 15.71 -10.16
N VAL A 715 -8.01 16.72 -10.16
CA VAL A 715 -8.25 17.99 -9.45
C VAL A 715 -8.62 19.03 -10.49
N LEU A 716 -9.83 19.56 -10.42
CA LEU A 716 -10.29 20.68 -11.22
C LEU A 716 -9.97 21.96 -10.44
N ASP A 717 -9.45 22.98 -11.12
CA ASP A 717 -9.34 24.33 -10.56
C ASP A 717 -10.32 25.28 -11.23
N ASP A 718 -10.68 26.34 -10.51
CA ASP A 718 -11.63 27.39 -10.91
C ASP A 718 -11.28 28.11 -12.24
N ARG A 719 -10.05 27.92 -12.75
CA ARG A 719 -9.58 28.43 -14.04
C ARG A 719 -9.45 27.39 -15.14
N LEU A 720 -9.59 26.10 -14.83
CA LEU A 720 -9.25 24.97 -15.71
C LEU A 720 -7.84 25.08 -16.28
N GLU A 721 -6.88 25.55 -15.47
CA GLU A 721 -5.47 25.56 -15.81
C GLU A 721 -4.78 24.23 -15.48
N TYR A 722 -5.34 23.40 -14.60
CA TYR A 722 -4.83 22.10 -14.17
C TYR A 722 -3.46 22.13 -13.47
N THR A 723 -2.97 23.31 -13.07
CA THR A 723 -1.70 23.47 -12.33
C THR A 723 -1.76 22.70 -11.01
N SER A 724 -2.88 22.79 -10.31
CA SER A 724 -3.15 22.06 -9.05
C SER A 724 -3.18 20.55 -9.28
N HIS A 725 -3.73 20.09 -10.41
CA HIS A 725 -3.76 18.67 -10.75
C HIS A 725 -2.35 18.10 -11.00
N ILE A 726 -1.53 18.79 -11.80
CA ILE A 726 -0.18 18.32 -12.12
C ILE A 726 0.65 18.19 -10.83
N ARG A 727 0.56 19.17 -9.92
CA ARG A 727 1.22 19.10 -8.60
C ARG A 727 0.72 17.91 -7.79
N TYR A 728 -0.60 17.76 -7.65
CA TYR A 728 -1.22 16.64 -6.95
C TYR A 728 -0.76 15.27 -7.49
N ALA A 729 -0.76 15.11 -8.82
CA ALA A 729 -0.38 13.86 -9.47
C ALA A 729 1.11 13.54 -9.25
N VAL A 730 1.99 14.53 -9.41
CA VAL A 730 3.43 14.41 -9.17
C VAL A 730 3.73 14.10 -7.70
N GLU A 731 3.07 14.74 -6.75
CA GLU A 731 3.26 14.48 -5.32
C GLU A 731 2.86 13.06 -4.94
N ARG A 732 1.71 12.57 -5.44
CA ARG A 732 1.28 11.19 -5.22
C ARG A 732 2.24 10.19 -5.82
N ALA A 733 2.73 10.45 -7.03
CA ALA A 733 3.72 9.60 -7.67
C ALA A 733 5.05 9.63 -6.91
N THR A 734 5.45 10.79 -6.38
CA THR A 734 6.67 10.97 -5.58
C THR A 734 6.59 10.21 -4.25
N LYS A 735 5.45 10.25 -3.55
CA LYS A 735 5.24 9.47 -2.31
C LYS A 735 5.37 7.96 -2.56
N LEU A 736 4.85 7.47 -3.68
CA LEU A 736 5.01 6.08 -4.09
C LEU A 736 6.48 5.78 -4.46
N TRP A 737 7.12 6.69 -5.19
CA TRP A 737 8.51 6.58 -5.59
C TRP A 737 9.46 6.48 -4.40
N THR A 738 9.35 7.36 -3.41
CA THR A 738 10.22 7.39 -2.22
C THR A 738 10.09 6.12 -1.39
N THR A 739 8.92 5.49 -1.42
CA THR A 739 8.67 4.19 -0.80
C THR A 739 9.39 3.07 -1.56
N LEU A 740 9.25 3.02 -2.89
CA LEU A 740 9.77 1.92 -3.71
C LEU A 740 11.26 2.02 -4.03
N VAL A 741 11.83 3.23 -4.08
CA VAL A 741 13.26 3.45 -4.41
C VAL A 741 14.21 2.78 -3.40
N ARG A 742 13.74 2.56 -2.17
CA ARG A 742 14.47 1.82 -1.11
C ARG A 742 14.77 0.38 -1.51
N MET A 743 14.00 -0.20 -2.43
CA MET A 743 14.23 -1.53 -2.99
C MET A 743 15.24 -1.56 -4.14
N MET A 744 15.70 -0.39 -4.62
CA MET A 744 16.51 -0.28 -5.83
C MET A 744 17.87 0.35 -5.55
N PRO A 745 18.75 -0.25 -4.71
CA PRO A 745 20.11 0.25 -4.56
C PRO A 745 20.88 0.10 -5.87
N ASN A 746 21.75 1.05 -6.21
CA ASN A 746 22.41 1.08 -7.52
C ASN A 746 23.30 -0.16 -7.79
N LYS A 747 24.06 -0.65 -6.80
CA LYS A 747 25.05 -1.75 -6.98
C LYS A 747 24.54 -3.15 -6.62
N ALA A 748 23.34 -3.28 -6.06
CA ALA A 748 22.81 -4.55 -5.54
C ALA A 748 21.27 -4.68 -5.64
N GLY A 749 20.65 -3.86 -6.49
CA GLY A 749 19.20 -3.85 -6.67
C GLY A 749 18.74 -4.77 -7.80
N PRO A 750 17.42 -4.82 -8.05
CA PRO A 750 16.83 -5.59 -9.15
C PRO A 750 17.40 -5.17 -10.51
N SER A 751 17.24 -6.03 -11.52
CA SER A 751 17.59 -5.74 -12.91
C SER A 751 16.88 -4.49 -13.43
N SER A 752 17.46 -3.84 -14.43
CA SER A 752 16.86 -2.65 -15.07
C SER A 752 15.43 -2.90 -15.56
N ASN A 753 15.11 -4.12 -16.02
CA ASN A 753 13.77 -4.51 -16.44
C ASN A 753 12.75 -4.42 -15.30
N VAL A 754 13.06 -5.00 -14.13
CA VAL A 754 12.19 -4.91 -12.95
C VAL A 754 12.04 -3.46 -12.50
N ARG A 755 13.15 -2.70 -12.49
CA ARG A 755 13.11 -1.29 -12.13
C ARG A 755 12.25 -0.47 -13.09
N ARG A 756 12.27 -0.80 -14.38
CA ARG A 756 11.41 -0.18 -15.40
C ARG A 756 9.94 -0.48 -15.13
N VAL A 757 9.57 -1.70 -14.77
CA VAL A 757 8.19 -2.03 -14.38
C VAL A 757 7.74 -1.24 -13.14
N ILE A 758 8.61 -1.13 -12.14
CA ILE A 758 8.37 -0.30 -10.94
C ILE A 758 8.18 1.18 -11.34
N ALA A 759 9.08 1.70 -12.17
CA ALA A 759 9.03 3.08 -12.67
C ALA A 759 7.74 3.35 -13.45
N LEU A 760 7.33 2.46 -14.36
CA LEU A 760 6.10 2.58 -15.13
C LEU A 760 4.85 2.61 -14.23
N THR A 761 4.86 1.88 -13.11
CA THR A 761 3.77 1.92 -12.13
C THR A 761 3.67 3.27 -11.43
N VAL A 762 4.82 3.87 -11.11
CA VAL A 762 4.91 5.22 -10.54
C VAL A 762 4.45 6.27 -11.55
N VAL A 763 4.91 6.16 -12.80
CA VAL A 763 4.56 7.05 -13.91
C VAL A 763 3.08 6.99 -14.27
N ALA A 764 2.45 5.81 -14.15
CA ALA A 764 1.01 5.64 -14.39
C ALA A 764 0.14 6.52 -13.46
N LYS A 765 0.64 6.91 -12.28
CA LYS A 765 -0.08 7.86 -11.40
C LYS A 765 -0.17 9.25 -12.01
N VAL A 766 0.85 9.67 -12.76
CA VAL A 766 0.87 10.96 -13.45
C VAL A 766 0.09 10.88 -14.76
N ARG A 767 0.09 9.75 -15.46
CA ARG A 767 -0.64 9.58 -16.73
C ARG A 767 -2.16 9.57 -16.62
N TYR A 768 -2.70 9.41 -15.42
CA TYR A 768 -4.15 9.37 -15.22
C TYR A 768 -4.83 10.66 -15.70
N ALA A 769 -5.92 10.53 -16.45
CA ALA A 769 -6.69 11.62 -17.04
C ALA A 769 -5.87 12.61 -17.91
N SER A 770 -4.68 12.22 -18.40
CA SER A 770 -3.84 13.06 -19.25
C SER A 770 -4.51 13.65 -20.48
N PRO A 771 -5.47 13.00 -21.17
CA PRO A 771 -6.15 13.61 -22.31
C PRO A 771 -6.79 14.97 -21.99
N ILE A 772 -7.24 15.17 -20.75
CA ILE A 772 -7.92 16.39 -20.33
C ILE A 772 -6.95 17.57 -20.18
N TRP A 773 -5.77 17.34 -19.61
CA TRP A 773 -4.89 18.42 -19.15
C TRP A 773 -3.54 18.50 -19.89
N CYS A 774 -3.16 17.52 -20.70
CA CYS A 774 -1.85 17.48 -21.36
C CYS A 774 -1.62 18.64 -22.33
N HIS A 775 -2.68 19.23 -22.90
CA HIS A 775 -2.60 20.40 -23.79
C HIS A 775 -1.89 21.59 -23.12
N THR A 776 -1.92 21.64 -21.78
CA THR A 776 -1.23 22.65 -21.00
C THR A 776 0.29 22.51 -20.99
N LEU A 777 0.83 21.37 -21.42
CA LEU A 777 2.27 21.15 -21.55
C LEU A 777 2.88 21.94 -22.71
N ARG A 778 2.10 22.73 -23.46
CA ARG A 778 2.63 23.78 -24.35
C ARG A 778 3.48 24.80 -23.58
N PHE A 779 3.17 25.05 -22.31
CA PHE A 779 3.94 25.95 -21.44
C PHE A 779 5.19 25.25 -20.88
N ALA A 780 6.36 25.86 -21.09
CA ALA A 780 7.66 25.26 -20.79
C ALA A 780 7.87 24.96 -19.28
N ASN A 781 7.34 25.81 -18.39
CA ASN A 781 7.43 25.62 -16.94
C ASN A 781 6.78 24.32 -16.45
N ARG A 782 5.62 23.95 -17.02
CA ARG A 782 4.89 22.72 -16.67
C ARG A 782 5.63 21.47 -17.14
N ARG A 783 6.23 21.51 -18.34
CA ARG A 783 7.15 20.46 -18.82
C ARG A 783 8.35 20.30 -17.89
N GLN A 784 8.91 21.41 -17.39
CA GLN A 784 10.05 21.37 -16.48
C GLN A 784 9.71 20.68 -15.14
N TRP A 785 8.52 20.90 -14.59
CA TRP A 785 8.07 20.22 -13.37
C TRP A 785 7.98 18.70 -13.56
N LEU A 786 7.36 18.25 -14.66
CA LEU A 786 7.32 16.84 -15.01
C LEU A 786 8.71 16.24 -15.18
N ARG A 787 9.62 16.96 -15.85
CA ARG A 787 11.02 16.54 -16.06
C ARG A 787 11.77 16.40 -14.72
N ARG A 788 11.58 17.32 -13.77
CA ARG A 788 12.20 17.25 -12.42
C ARG A 788 11.76 16.00 -11.64
N PHE A 789 10.51 15.60 -11.77
CA PHE A 789 9.99 14.36 -11.18
C PHE A 789 10.46 13.10 -11.94
N TYR A 790 10.36 13.11 -13.27
CA TYR A 790 10.58 11.93 -14.10
C TYR A 790 12.05 11.54 -14.18
N ARG A 791 12.97 12.51 -14.28
CA ARG A 791 14.41 12.24 -14.44
C ARG A 791 14.97 11.35 -13.32
N PRO A 792 14.76 11.61 -12.01
CA PRO A 792 15.22 10.71 -10.95
C PRO A 792 14.63 9.29 -11.03
N VAL A 793 13.40 9.15 -11.51
CA VAL A 793 12.74 7.85 -11.70
C VAL A 793 13.44 7.05 -12.80
N VAL A 794 13.69 7.67 -13.96
CA VAL A 794 14.38 7.04 -15.10
C VAL A 794 15.85 6.76 -14.80
N GLN A 795 16.56 7.69 -14.17
CA GLN A 795 17.96 7.50 -13.72
C GLN A 795 18.12 6.22 -12.90
N ARG A 796 17.14 5.95 -12.02
CA ARG A 796 17.19 4.77 -11.17
C ARG A 796 16.98 3.46 -11.92
N VAL A 797 16.25 3.47 -13.05
CA VAL A 797 16.03 2.28 -13.89
C VAL A 797 17.36 1.73 -14.39
N ILE A 798 18.25 2.62 -14.84
CA ILE A 798 19.60 2.26 -15.32
C ILE A 798 20.69 2.41 -14.27
N SER A 799 20.33 2.80 -13.04
CA SER A 799 21.25 3.11 -11.94
C SER A 799 22.28 4.21 -12.26
N SER A 800 21.98 5.14 -13.17
CA SER A 800 22.93 6.17 -13.58
C SER A 800 23.16 7.21 -12.48
N PHE A 801 24.20 8.02 -12.66
CA PHE A 801 24.46 9.17 -11.82
C PHE A 801 23.40 10.27 -12.01
N ARG A 802 23.25 11.11 -10.98
CA ARG A 802 22.32 12.25 -10.99
C ARG A 802 22.68 13.29 -12.04
N THR A 803 23.95 13.37 -12.44
CA THR A 803 24.49 14.30 -13.42
C THR A 803 24.06 13.98 -14.85
N THR A 804 23.75 12.71 -15.17
CA THR A 804 23.31 12.30 -16.52
C THR A 804 22.06 13.07 -16.96
N SER A 805 22.11 13.65 -18.16
CA SER A 805 21.04 14.48 -18.73
C SER A 805 19.72 13.70 -18.85
N HIS A 806 18.59 14.42 -18.82
CA HIS A 806 17.27 13.79 -18.97
C HIS A 806 17.14 13.04 -20.30
N ASP A 807 17.59 13.69 -21.37
CA ASP A 807 17.45 13.19 -22.74
C ASP A 807 18.22 11.87 -22.90
N ALA A 808 19.48 11.83 -22.43
CA ALA A 808 20.28 10.60 -22.44
C ALA A 808 19.68 9.49 -21.57
N VAL A 809 19.21 9.78 -20.35
CA VAL A 809 18.66 8.70 -19.49
C VAL A 809 17.37 8.12 -20.04
N CYS A 810 16.54 8.91 -20.73
CA CYS A 810 15.33 8.41 -21.40
C CYS A 810 15.70 7.39 -22.48
N VAL A 811 16.68 7.71 -23.34
CA VAL A 811 17.17 6.78 -24.38
C VAL A 811 17.78 5.54 -23.75
N LEU A 812 18.74 5.68 -22.83
CA LEU A 812 19.42 4.56 -22.17
C LEU A 812 18.47 3.62 -21.44
N ALA A 813 17.44 4.15 -20.77
CA ALA A 813 16.43 3.35 -20.08
C ALA A 813 15.35 2.77 -21.02
N GLY A 814 15.31 3.19 -22.28
CA GLY A 814 14.23 2.90 -23.22
C GLY A 814 12.88 3.42 -22.72
N MET A 815 12.88 4.58 -22.06
CA MET A 815 11.68 5.20 -21.51
C MET A 815 11.37 6.48 -22.27
N ILE A 816 10.26 6.46 -23.02
CA ILE A 816 9.78 7.62 -23.78
C ILE A 816 9.62 8.82 -22.82
N PRO A 817 10.14 10.02 -23.19
CA PRO A 817 9.94 11.24 -22.43
C PRO A 817 8.49 11.44 -22.01
N LEU A 818 8.27 11.84 -20.75
CA LEU A 818 6.94 11.84 -20.16
C LEU A 818 5.96 12.75 -20.91
N HIS A 819 6.41 13.89 -21.45
CA HIS A 819 5.54 14.79 -22.21
C HIS A 819 5.04 14.16 -23.51
N LEU A 820 5.88 13.37 -24.19
CA LEU A 820 5.47 12.63 -25.39
C LEU A 820 4.51 11.49 -25.07
N LEU A 821 4.70 10.79 -23.93
CA LEU A 821 3.76 9.76 -23.47
C LEU A 821 2.38 10.34 -23.14
N LEU A 822 2.32 11.51 -22.51
CA LEU A 822 1.07 12.17 -22.15
C LEU A 822 0.34 12.67 -23.40
N ASP A 823 1.09 13.16 -24.40
CA ASP A 823 0.55 13.54 -25.70
C ASP A 823 0.01 12.32 -26.47
N GLU A 824 0.74 11.20 -26.48
CA GLU A 824 0.26 9.93 -27.05
C GLU A 824 -1.04 9.47 -26.39
N ASP A 825 -1.15 9.54 -25.06
CA ASP A 825 -2.35 9.15 -24.33
C ASP A 825 -3.56 9.98 -24.79
N SER A 826 -3.36 11.29 -25.02
CA SER A 826 -4.39 12.19 -25.54
C SER A 826 -4.79 11.85 -26.98
N ARG A 827 -3.82 11.74 -27.90
CA ARG A 827 -4.08 11.40 -29.30
C ARG A 827 -4.77 10.02 -29.42
N THR A 828 -4.33 9.05 -28.64
CA THR A 828 -4.96 7.72 -28.55
C THR A 828 -6.41 7.82 -28.07
N PHE A 829 -6.66 8.62 -27.04
CA PHE A 829 -8.01 8.82 -26.49
C PHE A 829 -8.97 9.42 -27.51
N HIS A 830 -8.54 10.44 -28.25
CA HIS A 830 -9.35 11.09 -29.28
C HIS A 830 -9.57 10.17 -30.50
N ARG A 831 -8.51 9.55 -31.02
CA ARG A 831 -8.61 8.63 -32.18
C ARG A 831 -9.53 7.45 -31.90
N ARG A 832 -9.39 6.80 -30.74
CA ARG A 832 -10.24 5.67 -30.33
C ARG A 832 -11.72 5.99 -30.46
N ARG A 833 -12.13 7.24 -30.17
CA ARG A 833 -13.53 7.68 -30.27
C ARG A 833 -13.91 8.08 -31.69
N ALA A 834 -13.06 8.86 -32.35
CA ALA A 834 -13.32 9.32 -33.71
C ALA A 834 -13.49 8.14 -34.69
N GLU A 835 -12.67 7.10 -34.54
CA GLU A 835 -12.64 5.94 -35.44
C GLU A 835 -13.37 4.71 -34.85
N ASN A 836 -13.89 4.77 -33.62
CA ASN A 836 -14.54 3.66 -32.90
C ASN A 836 -13.72 2.34 -32.90
N ILE A 837 -12.39 2.45 -32.77
CA ILE A 837 -11.47 1.31 -32.77
C ILE A 837 -11.05 0.90 -31.35
N ALA A 838 -10.47 -0.29 -31.21
CA ALA A 838 -9.92 -0.73 -29.93
C ALA A 838 -8.75 0.18 -29.48
N GLY A 839 -8.68 0.49 -28.18
CA GLY A 839 -7.65 1.38 -27.64
C GLY A 839 -6.20 0.88 -27.83
N SER A 840 -6.00 -0.44 -27.95
CA SER A 840 -4.70 -1.02 -28.32
C SER A 840 -4.30 -0.69 -29.76
N VAL A 841 -5.25 -0.76 -30.70
CA VAL A 841 -5.03 -0.44 -32.11
C VAL A 841 -4.71 1.05 -32.26
N ALA A 842 -5.53 1.92 -31.68
CA ALA A 842 -5.29 3.37 -31.68
C ALA A 842 -3.90 3.72 -31.11
N ARG A 843 -3.51 3.08 -30.00
CA ARG A 843 -2.18 3.31 -29.39
C ARG A 843 -1.04 2.87 -30.30
N ASN A 844 -1.18 1.73 -30.98
CA ASN A 844 -0.14 1.24 -31.89
C ASN A 844 0.07 2.20 -33.06
N MET A 845 -1.00 2.77 -33.60
CA MET A 845 -0.92 3.79 -34.66
C MET A 845 -0.24 5.06 -34.15
N GLU A 846 -0.67 5.57 -32.98
CA GLU A 846 -0.13 6.80 -32.41
C GLU A 846 1.32 6.68 -31.91
N ARG A 847 1.76 5.45 -31.59
CA ARG A 847 3.13 5.15 -31.17
C ARG A 847 4.15 5.50 -32.24
N VAL A 848 3.83 5.34 -33.52
CA VAL A 848 4.75 5.64 -34.63
C VAL A 848 5.13 7.12 -34.59
N THR A 849 4.13 8.01 -34.54
CA THR A 849 4.36 9.46 -34.43
C THR A 849 5.07 9.84 -33.12
N THR A 850 4.78 9.15 -32.00
CA THR A 850 5.50 9.38 -30.74
C THR A 850 6.99 9.06 -30.90
N MET A 851 7.33 7.98 -31.60
CA MET A 851 8.71 7.56 -31.84
C MET A 851 9.45 8.52 -32.77
N GLU A 852 8.81 8.98 -33.85
CA GLU A 852 9.39 9.99 -34.76
C GLU A 852 9.70 11.31 -34.04
N ARG A 853 8.78 11.76 -33.18
CA ARG A 853 9.00 12.96 -32.36
C ARG A 853 10.12 12.77 -31.35
N TRP A 854 10.21 11.59 -30.74
CA TRP A 854 11.29 11.30 -29.80
C TRP A 854 12.65 11.26 -30.51
N GLN A 855 12.73 10.64 -31.69
CA GLN A 855 13.94 10.62 -32.50
C GLN A 855 14.39 12.05 -32.85
N ARG A 856 13.46 12.89 -33.32
CA ARG A 856 13.76 14.30 -33.62
C ARG A 856 14.26 15.08 -32.40
N GLU A 857 13.60 14.95 -31.25
CA GLU A 857 14.06 15.58 -30.00
C GLU A 857 15.46 15.06 -29.58
N TRP A 858 15.83 13.84 -29.96
CA TRP A 858 17.13 13.25 -29.68
C TRP A 858 18.23 13.78 -30.61
N ASP A 859 17.93 13.89 -31.90
CA ASP A 859 18.79 14.46 -32.93
C ASP A 859 19.11 15.93 -32.63
N GLU A 860 18.10 16.72 -32.26
CA GLU A 860 18.23 18.17 -32.00
C GLU A 860 18.79 18.51 -30.61
N SER A 861 18.82 17.57 -29.66
CA SER A 861 19.26 17.88 -28.29
C SER A 861 20.74 18.28 -28.26
N VAL A 862 21.11 19.27 -27.45
CA VAL A 862 22.53 19.60 -27.18
C VAL A 862 23.12 18.77 -26.03
N HIS A 863 22.30 17.96 -25.36
CA HIS A 863 22.70 17.18 -24.20
C HIS A 863 22.92 15.71 -24.56
N GLY A 864 23.81 15.05 -23.82
CA GLY A 864 24.05 13.60 -23.99
C GLY A 864 24.73 13.23 -25.31
N ARG A 865 25.54 14.11 -25.91
CA ARG A 865 26.13 13.91 -27.24
C ARG A 865 27.04 12.68 -27.34
N TRP A 866 27.74 12.32 -26.27
CA TRP A 866 28.44 11.03 -26.17
C TRP A 866 27.47 9.85 -26.35
N THR A 867 26.37 9.84 -25.60
CA THR A 867 25.32 8.83 -25.75
C THR A 867 24.70 8.83 -27.15
N TYR A 868 24.57 9.99 -27.80
CA TYR A 868 24.06 10.12 -29.17
C TYR A 868 25.01 9.49 -30.19
N ARG A 869 26.32 9.72 -30.06
CA ARG A 869 27.34 9.09 -30.91
C ARG A 869 27.26 7.57 -30.86
N LEU A 870 27.06 7.02 -29.66
CA LEU A 870 26.88 5.58 -29.46
C LEU A 870 25.50 5.06 -29.92
N ILE A 871 24.46 5.87 -29.75
CA ILE A 871 23.06 5.47 -29.93
C ILE A 871 22.31 6.58 -30.70
N PRO A 872 22.53 6.73 -32.01
CA PRO A 872 21.83 7.73 -32.80
C PRO A 872 20.37 7.33 -33.04
N ASP A 873 20.10 6.05 -33.31
CA ASP A 873 18.74 5.52 -33.55
C ASP A 873 18.10 5.00 -32.25
N VAL A 874 17.10 5.72 -31.76
CA VAL A 874 16.34 5.37 -30.55
C VAL A 874 15.54 4.09 -30.75
N ASN A 875 14.92 3.91 -31.92
CA ASN A 875 14.05 2.76 -32.20
C ASN A 875 14.85 1.46 -32.26
N ARG A 876 16.01 1.48 -32.93
CA ARG A 876 16.98 0.37 -32.93
C ARG A 876 17.41 0.02 -31.50
N TRP A 877 17.62 1.03 -30.65
CA TRP A 877 18.00 0.80 -29.26
C TRP A 877 16.89 0.16 -28.42
N ILE A 878 15.66 0.66 -28.48
CA ILE A 878 14.59 0.16 -27.62
C ILE A 878 13.97 -1.17 -28.08
N SER A 879 14.17 -1.55 -29.35
CA SER A 879 13.60 -2.77 -29.95
C SER A 879 14.40 -4.04 -29.61
N ARG A 880 15.56 -3.91 -28.97
CA ARG A 880 16.39 -5.04 -28.53
C ARG A 880 15.62 -6.01 -27.62
N ARG A 881 15.86 -7.30 -27.82
CA ARG A 881 15.26 -8.39 -27.03
C ARG A 881 16.08 -8.78 -25.79
N PHE A 882 17.30 -8.27 -25.66
CA PHE A 882 18.22 -8.56 -24.57
C PHE A 882 19.10 -7.34 -24.27
N GLY A 883 19.84 -7.42 -23.16
CA GLY A 883 20.82 -6.42 -22.79
C GLY A 883 20.25 -5.25 -21.98
N GLY A 884 20.33 -5.37 -20.64
CA GLY A 884 19.92 -4.30 -19.73
C GLY A 884 21.08 -3.38 -19.34
N VAL A 885 20.81 -2.09 -19.14
CA VAL A 885 21.80 -1.13 -18.64
C VAL A 885 21.84 -1.15 -17.12
N ASP A 886 23.00 -1.51 -16.55
CA ASP A 886 23.26 -1.48 -15.12
C ASP A 886 24.12 -0.28 -14.68
N PHE A 887 24.50 -0.25 -13.41
CA PHE A 887 25.32 0.83 -12.84
C PHE A 887 26.67 1.02 -13.55
N PHE A 888 27.28 -0.04 -14.07
CA PHE A 888 28.58 0.06 -14.73
C PHE A 888 28.42 0.45 -16.19
N LEU A 889 27.48 -0.19 -16.89
CA LEU A 889 27.24 0.12 -18.29
C LEU A 889 26.70 1.54 -18.48
N SER A 890 25.88 2.05 -17.54
CA SER A 890 25.40 3.43 -17.59
C SER A 890 26.51 4.47 -17.47
N GLN A 891 27.64 4.15 -16.82
CA GLN A 891 28.80 5.07 -16.74
C GLN A 891 29.46 5.23 -18.09
N PHE A 892 29.76 4.10 -18.75
CA PHE A 892 30.28 4.09 -20.10
C PHE A 892 29.33 4.79 -21.06
N LEU A 893 28.07 4.37 -21.12
CA LEU A 893 27.12 4.88 -22.11
C LEU A 893 26.77 6.36 -21.93
N SER A 894 27.01 6.94 -20.75
CA SER A 894 26.70 8.35 -20.48
C SER A 894 27.92 9.24 -20.26
N SER A 895 29.12 8.66 -20.21
CA SER A 895 30.36 9.31 -19.77
C SER A 895 30.28 10.00 -18.40
N HIS A 896 29.30 9.64 -17.57
CA HIS A 896 29.19 10.10 -16.19
C HIS A 896 29.58 8.98 -15.24
N GLY A 897 30.79 9.05 -14.68
CA GLY A 897 31.35 8.01 -13.82
C GLY A 897 32.60 8.51 -13.08
N PHE A 898 33.42 7.56 -12.63
CA PHE A 898 34.71 7.84 -11.98
C PHE A 898 35.80 8.15 -13.01
N TYR A 899 35.58 9.19 -13.80
CA TYR A 899 36.48 9.69 -14.84
C TYR A 899 37.10 11.02 -14.37
N ALA A 900 38.41 11.20 -14.48
CA ALA A 900 39.10 12.40 -13.99
C ALA A 900 38.52 13.68 -14.62
N TYR A 901 38.20 13.67 -15.93
CA TYR A 901 37.56 14.81 -16.60
C TYR A 901 36.23 15.19 -15.92
N GLN A 902 35.37 14.20 -15.65
CA GLN A 902 34.07 14.42 -15.02
C GLN A 902 34.19 14.84 -13.54
N LEU A 903 35.16 14.28 -12.81
CA LEU A 903 35.41 14.60 -11.41
C LEU A 903 36.03 16.00 -11.26
N HIS A 904 36.92 16.40 -12.18
CA HIS A 904 37.52 17.74 -12.23
C HIS A 904 36.45 18.80 -12.47
N ARG A 905 35.53 18.56 -13.41
CA ARG A 905 34.35 19.42 -13.61
C ARG A 905 33.45 19.54 -12.37
N MET A 906 33.51 18.57 -11.46
CA MET A 906 32.79 18.59 -10.17
C MET A 906 33.66 19.10 -9.01
N GLN A 907 34.89 19.57 -9.29
CA GLN A 907 35.87 20.03 -8.30
C GLN A 907 36.25 18.95 -7.27
N LEU A 908 36.23 17.68 -7.67
CA LEU A 908 36.59 16.55 -6.82
C LEU A 908 38.05 16.09 -7.04
N THR A 909 38.71 16.57 -8.09
CA THR A 909 40.13 16.31 -8.38
C THR A 909 40.75 17.54 -9.03
N GLY A 910 42.07 17.71 -8.91
CA GLY A 910 42.82 18.86 -9.42
C GLY A 910 43.21 18.77 -10.90
N SER A 911 43.00 17.64 -11.58
CA SER A 911 43.32 17.48 -13.01
C SER A 911 42.24 16.68 -13.75
N PRO A 912 41.87 17.07 -14.98
CA PRO A 912 40.97 16.29 -15.84
C PRO A 912 41.67 15.12 -16.56
N LEU A 913 42.99 14.99 -16.42
CA LEU A 913 43.83 14.10 -17.23
C LEU A 913 43.99 12.72 -16.59
N CYS A 914 44.28 11.74 -17.44
CA CYS A 914 44.63 10.40 -17.03
C CYS A 914 46.05 10.37 -16.46
N ASP A 915 46.21 9.75 -15.30
CA ASP A 915 47.50 9.63 -14.60
C ASP A 915 48.47 8.61 -15.24
N ALA A 916 48.09 7.96 -16.34
CA ALA A 916 48.94 7.00 -17.05
C ALA A 916 49.42 7.48 -18.42
N CYS A 917 48.71 8.41 -19.06
CA CYS A 917 49.01 8.85 -20.41
C CYS A 917 48.65 10.32 -20.66
N GLU A 918 48.28 11.07 -19.62
CA GLU A 918 48.06 12.53 -19.64
C GLU A 918 46.97 13.05 -20.58
N GLU A 919 46.22 12.17 -21.24
CA GLU A 919 45.03 12.53 -22.03
C GLU A 919 43.80 12.80 -21.15
N PRO A 920 42.84 13.65 -21.57
CA PRO A 920 41.58 13.86 -20.86
C PRO A 920 40.87 12.54 -20.57
N GLU A 921 40.68 12.22 -19.28
CA GLU A 921 40.12 10.92 -18.91
C GLU A 921 38.58 10.99 -18.91
N ASP A 922 37.97 10.57 -20.02
CA ASP A 922 36.52 10.37 -20.17
C ASP A 922 36.18 8.92 -20.59
N ALA A 923 34.92 8.64 -20.96
CA ALA A 923 34.53 7.29 -21.36
C ALA A 923 35.17 6.83 -22.67
N GLU A 924 35.40 7.74 -23.62
CA GLU A 924 36.02 7.44 -24.91
C GLU A 924 37.47 7.03 -24.69
N HIS A 925 38.25 7.91 -24.04
CA HIS A 925 39.62 7.62 -23.68
C HIS A 925 39.72 6.33 -22.86
N THR A 926 38.91 6.17 -21.82
CA THR A 926 39.03 5.02 -20.89
C THR A 926 38.79 3.67 -21.59
N ILE A 927 37.89 3.60 -22.57
CA ILE A 927 37.56 2.33 -23.24
C ILE A 927 38.40 2.11 -24.49
N PHE A 928 38.67 3.13 -25.29
CA PHE A 928 39.24 2.95 -26.63
C PHE A 928 40.72 3.31 -26.73
N HIS A 929 41.24 4.19 -25.86
CA HIS A 929 42.61 4.74 -26.00
C HIS A 929 43.53 4.49 -24.81
N CYS A 930 42.96 4.25 -23.62
CA CYS A 930 43.72 4.18 -22.39
C CYS A 930 44.64 2.96 -22.33
N VAL A 931 45.94 3.22 -22.20
CA VAL A 931 46.99 2.19 -22.08
C VAL A 931 46.74 1.19 -20.95
N ARG A 932 46.06 1.61 -19.86
CA ARG A 932 45.74 0.77 -18.69
C ARG A 932 44.76 -0.37 -18.99
N HIS A 933 44.01 -0.26 -20.08
CA HIS A 933 42.93 -1.19 -20.42
C HIS A 933 43.15 -1.88 -21.77
N ARG A 934 44.20 -1.51 -22.51
CA ARG A 934 44.53 -1.99 -23.85
C ARG A 934 44.50 -3.52 -24.00
N GLU A 935 45.16 -4.26 -23.11
CA GLU A 935 45.18 -5.73 -23.15
C GLU A 935 43.79 -6.37 -22.99
N LEU A 936 42.91 -5.73 -22.20
CA LEU A 936 41.55 -6.24 -22.00
C LEU A 936 40.69 -5.99 -23.24
N ILE A 937 40.90 -4.84 -23.89
CA ILE A 937 40.18 -4.45 -25.10
C ILE A 937 40.63 -5.27 -26.31
N ILE A 938 41.94 -5.50 -26.49
CA ILE A 938 42.45 -6.39 -27.54
C ILE A 938 41.86 -7.80 -27.40
N ARG A 939 41.84 -8.34 -26.18
CA ARG A 939 41.19 -9.64 -25.90
C ARG A 939 39.70 -9.62 -26.22
N LEU A 940 39.01 -8.54 -25.87
CA LEU A 940 37.59 -8.39 -26.19
C LEU A 940 37.36 -8.35 -27.70
N GLN A 941 38.16 -7.60 -28.47
CA GLN A 941 38.10 -7.51 -29.93
C GLN A 941 38.28 -8.89 -30.58
N HIS A 942 39.25 -9.69 -30.09
CA HIS A 942 39.40 -11.08 -30.54
C HIS A 942 38.21 -11.98 -30.16
N GLN A 943 37.55 -11.74 -29.02
CA GLN A 943 36.39 -12.54 -28.60
C GLN A 943 35.13 -12.22 -29.41
N VAL A 944 34.95 -10.97 -29.84
CA VAL A 944 33.79 -10.55 -30.63
C VAL A 944 34.06 -10.58 -32.14
N ASP A 945 35.30 -10.91 -32.54
CA ASP A 945 35.79 -10.96 -33.92
C ASP A 945 35.56 -9.66 -34.71
N GLU A 946 35.75 -8.52 -34.03
CA GLU A 946 35.53 -7.21 -34.62
C GLU A 946 36.34 -6.13 -33.90
N GLU A 947 36.87 -5.17 -34.65
CA GLU A 947 37.50 -3.99 -34.07
C GLU A 947 36.43 -3.09 -33.44
N LEU A 948 36.52 -2.85 -32.13
CA LEU A 948 35.58 -2.00 -31.42
C LEU A 948 35.94 -0.52 -31.52
N THR A 949 35.04 0.27 -32.09
CA THR A 949 35.08 1.74 -32.16
C THR A 949 33.86 2.34 -31.42
N PRO A 950 33.86 3.64 -31.11
CA PRO A 950 32.66 4.31 -30.61
C PRO A 950 31.44 4.13 -31.52
N GLU A 951 31.65 4.08 -32.83
CA GLU A 951 30.60 4.01 -33.84
C GLU A 951 29.95 2.63 -33.94
N ASN A 952 30.71 1.54 -33.81
CA ASN A 952 30.16 0.18 -33.98
C ASN A 952 29.89 -0.57 -32.67
N ILE A 953 30.45 -0.16 -31.52
CA ILE A 953 30.39 -0.97 -30.28
C ILE A 953 28.96 -1.34 -29.88
N ILE A 954 27.98 -0.43 -30.05
CA ILE A 954 26.58 -0.70 -29.72
C ILE A 954 25.96 -1.69 -30.69
N GLU A 955 26.31 -1.63 -31.97
CA GLU A 955 25.90 -2.58 -32.98
C GLU A 955 26.44 -3.98 -32.68
N VAL A 956 27.75 -4.09 -32.43
CA VAL A 956 28.41 -5.34 -32.02
C VAL A 956 27.77 -5.92 -30.77
N MET A 957 27.54 -5.08 -29.75
CA MET A 957 26.86 -5.48 -28.51
C MET A 957 25.44 -5.99 -28.76
N SER A 958 24.72 -5.39 -29.71
CA SER A 958 23.30 -5.67 -29.96
C SER A 958 23.07 -6.85 -30.90
N ALA A 959 24.11 -7.33 -31.59
CA ALA A 959 24.03 -8.42 -32.57
C ALA A 959 23.55 -9.74 -31.93
N ASN A 960 24.12 -10.13 -30.79
CA ASN A 960 23.75 -11.35 -30.09
C ASN A 960 24.03 -11.28 -28.56
N ARG A 961 23.51 -12.24 -27.79
CA ARG A 961 23.66 -12.27 -26.32
C ARG A 961 25.11 -12.48 -25.86
N TYR A 962 25.92 -13.20 -26.65
CA TYR A 962 27.30 -13.48 -26.33
C TYR A 962 28.13 -12.18 -26.40
N ASN A 963 28.06 -11.46 -27.52
CA ASN A 963 28.73 -10.17 -27.70
C ASN A 963 28.32 -9.16 -26.62
N TRP A 964 27.01 -9.06 -26.33
CA TRP A 964 26.53 -8.23 -25.22
C TRP A 964 27.23 -8.59 -23.91
N SER A 965 27.30 -9.88 -23.58
CA SER A 965 27.89 -10.35 -22.33
C SER A 965 29.39 -10.05 -22.25
N MET A 966 30.13 -10.26 -23.35
CA MET A 966 31.57 -10.01 -23.40
C MET A 966 31.89 -8.53 -23.22
N VAL A 967 31.25 -7.66 -24.01
CA VAL A 967 31.47 -6.21 -23.91
C VAL A 967 31.00 -5.68 -22.56
N HIS A 968 29.84 -6.13 -22.06
CA HIS A 968 29.33 -5.73 -20.74
C HIS A 968 30.30 -6.12 -19.61
N GLN A 969 30.86 -7.33 -19.65
CA GLN A 969 31.82 -7.80 -18.66
C GLN A 969 33.14 -7.03 -18.71
N ALA A 970 33.64 -6.71 -19.90
CA ALA A 970 34.82 -5.87 -20.07
C ALA A 970 34.61 -4.47 -19.51
N VAL A 971 33.54 -3.78 -19.93
CA VAL A 971 33.16 -2.45 -19.40
C VAL A 971 33.02 -2.48 -17.89
N ARG A 972 32.34 -3.49 -17.34
CA ARG A 972 32.20 -3.65 -15.89
C ARG A 972 33.54 -3.78 -15.18
N THR A 973 34.46 -4.57 -15.72
CA THR A 973 35.79 -4.77 -15.15
C THR A 973 36.58 -3.46 -15.15
N ILE A 974 36.54 -2.71 -16.26
CA ILE A 974 37.19 -1.40 -16.39
C ILE A 974 36.61 -0.41 -15.39
N MET A 975 35.29 -0.30 -15.30
CA MET A 975 34.63 0.63 -14.36
C MET A 975 34.91 0.28 -12.88
N ILE A 976 35.05 -0.99 -12.54
CA ILE A 976 35.46 -1.42 -11.19
C ILE A 976 36.90 -0.98 -10.91
N ARG A 977 37.82 -1.16 -11.87
CA ARG A 977 39.22 -0.71 -11.75
C ARG A 977 39.31 0.81 -11.57
N GLN A 978 38.58 1.58 -12.37
CA GLN A 978 38.50 3.04 -12.25
C GLN A 978 38.00 3.46 -10.87
N GLN A 979 36.93 2.85 -10.38
CA GLN A 979 36.41 3.15 -9.06
C GLN A 979 37.41 2.82 -7.94
N HIS A 980 38.05 1.65 -8.00
CA HIS A 980 39.02 1.24 -6.99
C HIS A 980 40.22 2.20 -6.96
N ARG A 981 40.75 2.56 -8.12
CA ARG A 981 41.88 3.49 -8.25
C ARG A 981 41.54 4.84 -7.61
N ARG A 982 40.34 5.38 -7.86
CA ARG A 982 39.91 6.62 -7.22
C ARG A 982 39.87 6.52 -5.69
N HIS A 983 39.35 5.42 -5.14
CA HIS A 983 39.33 5.24 -3.69
C HIS A 983 40.74 5.11 -3.08
N VAL A 984 41.71 4.58 -3.83
CA VAL A 984 43.11 4.53 -3.40
C VAL A 984 43.71 5.94 -3.40
N ILE A 985 43.50 6.71 -4.47
CA ILE A 985 43.98 8.11 -4.58
C ILE A 985 43.40 8.97 -3.44
N GLU A 986 42.08 8.93 -3.20
CA GLU A 986 41.44 9.69 -2.12
C GLU A 986 41.96 9.32 -0.73
N ARG A 987 42.28 8.03 -0.49
CA ARG A 987 42.88 7.58 0.77
C ARG A 987 44.33 8.07 0.91
N GLY A 988 45.08 8.10 -0.19
CA GLY A 988 46.43 8.64 -0.25
C GLY A 988 46.46 10.12 0.05
N GLU A 989 45.64 10.92 -0.65
CA GLU A 989 45.47 12.36 -0.44
C GLU A 989 45.06 12.68 1.00
N ARG A 990 44.11 11.92 1.57
CA ARG A 990 43.68 12.11 2.96
C ARG A 990 44.78 11.76 3.97
N ARG A 991 45.59 10.73 3.71
CA ARG A 991 46.75 10.39 4.55
C ARG A 991 47.83 11.47 4.46
N ALA A 992 48.10 11.99 3.27
CA ALA A 992 49.05 13.08 3.06
C ALA A 992 48.60 14.37 3.76
N LEU A 993 47.30 14.71 3.69
CA LEU A 993 46.74 15.86 4.40
C LEU A 993 46.85 15.70 5.93
N LEU A 994 46.54 14.51 6.46
CA LEU A 994 46.70 14.23 7.89
C LEU A 994 48.17 14.29 8.31
N ALA A 995 49.08 13.77 7.50
CA ALA A 995 50.52 13.86 7.74
C ALA A 995 51.03 15.31 7.71
N ASN A 996 50.54 16.14 6.77
CA ASN A 996 50.91 17.55 6.70
C ASN A 996 50.34 18.36 7.87
N ILE A 997 49.12 18.07 8.34
CA ILE A 997 48.57 18.66 9.56
C ILE A 997 49.42 18.26 10.78
N GLN A 998 49.84 16.99 10.83
CA GLN A 998 50.64 16.46 11.92
C GLN A 998 52.07 17.04 11.94
N LEU A 999 52.66 17.27 10.76
CA LEU A 999 53.93 17.99 10.60
C LEU A 999 53.79 19.49 10.94
N ALA A 1000 52.70 20.14 10.54
CA ALA A 1000 52.43 21.54 10.88
C ALA A 1000 52.22 21.76 12.39
N LEU A 1001 51.61 20.78 13.07
CA LEU A 1001 51.47 20.77 14.53
C LEU A 1001 52.81 20.48 15.25
N GLN A 1002 53.71 19.74 14.61
CA GLN A 1002 55.06 19.49 15.15
C GLN A 1002 56.02 20.67 14.93
N SER A 1003 55.84 21.45 13.85
CA SER A 1003 56.60 22.67 13.60
C SER A 1003 56.12 23.87 14.44
N SER A 1004 54.88 23.85 14.96
CA SER A 1004 54.40 24.89 15.87
C SER A 1004 54.88 24.70 17.32
N ASP A 1005 55.37 23.51 17.68
CA ASP A 1005 55.96 23.22 18.99
C ASP A 1005 57.49 23.47 19.01
N SER A 1006 58.10 23.89 17.89
CA SER A 1006 59.55 24.13 17.78
C SER A 1006 59.95 25.61 17.63
N ASP A 1007 59.00 26.54 17.65
CA ASP A 1007 59.24 28.00 17.62
C ASP A 1007 59.03 28.66 19.00
N ASP A 1008 58.85 27.87 20.07
CA ASP A 1008 58.70 28.31 21.48
C ASP A 1008 59.80 27.69 22.40
N GLU A 1009 60.99 27.39 21.86
CA GLU A 1009 62.27 27.25 22.60
C GLU A 1009 63.28 28.26 22.04
#